data_AF-A0AAF6B5Y2-F1
#
_entry.id   AF-A0AAF6B5Y2-F1
#
_cell.length_a   1.000
_cell.length_b   1.000
_cell.length_c   1.000
_cell.angle_alpha   90.00
_cell.angle_beta   90.00
_cell.angle_gamma   90.00
#
_symmetry.space_group_name_H-M   'P 1'
#
loop_
_entity.id
_entity.type
_entity.pdbx_description
1 polymer ?
#
loop_
_entity_poly.entity_id
_entity_poly.type
_entity_poly.pdbx_seq_one_letter_code
_entity_poly.pdbx_strand_id
1 'polypeptide(L)'
;MAIRGARKEFLKFLLCLGSLQILIGSLNVYVKCEVPRDLVRMLQEQASDSLNDSSALLDFKSGILEDPLGALQNWNDTSTFCSWSGVQCDGLQQHVVSLNLSSFELKGLISESIGSLYSLTTLDLSHNSLFGAIPSTIGTLKNLTILYLTGNIELTGSIPDSIGGCTQLKDFQIGLTNISGAIPSTLGNCQQLETLRVFSNVALDGPIPSNLSLLQSLKVLDLSNNTLTGALPADLGRLQQLQVLDLGNNQLSGEIPSQLSQLSSLLDLSLDFNQLTGPIPEQLGLLSNLRVLNLTQNSLNGSIPEQLQLLTNIRVLNLTKNSLGGNLSSEMWRNLVHLEELHLDSNNFQGQIPTALGDLGSLKKLKLRQNAFSGEIPPSLGALGNLTDLDLSTNTLTGTIPTTFANLSALRMIYIRDTQLSGPIPWGTLSQIPHLEEIMFTGNQFNGTLPLTFANFSAVQKMEIGFNQLTGSIPDGICDSFPNIREVSFQYNHLMGPIPPSIKNCTKLEDIVFSHNNISGPLPSTLGECASLQWLEGWGNVLTGPLPPEYGSLKNLTAINFDNNKLSGPIPQEFENLLQLFHLSLATNNISGPVPAFLGSLPRLLFLNLGTNSLTGTIPPGLFNSSSVLLQIHLDSNRLEGEIPEQIGRAGSLQQLKFHNNRFNGSIPSTLGDLTNLTTLFLRKNSLSGAIPESLGLLVKLTGLDIGDNHFTNEFPSFLRNLTNLQSLWLSNNSLTGGIPEWIGELGNLEYLSLGDNNLEGPIPAQLGDITNLTYLSINNNKLTGPIPDSFSQLTELVLLNLAANSLSGELTIDFSGYNPSKNISVFLSDNNLTGPFPKSLQNASLEILDLSNNHFQGSLPDLPGWAPTPLKVFLLRSNSFTGEIPSWVWHLEYLQLIDFSANDFEGRLPAEMNNLKKLKVVSNSVEESDNRFEPTEGFDARQFTHYEYGLHLKGSFQVRTSVSASFTSLDLSQNAFAGDIPPQMYELRGLRYLNLSRNAFTGDISPAIANLDALEHLDFSHNRLAGPIPAGLPSVGVLDLSYNNLSGAMPGEMSRFFPASFAGNPELCGLPLAACSDSVPTSPVSSALPGLESSLADDLLSLDAGMAFVVGSAIGFIGVFVLIVTSPRLRFLVCFRPSIPDSSACSLDPK
;
A
#
# COMPACT_ATOMS: atom_id res chain seq x y z
N MET A 1 -15.02 4.13 37.10
CA MET A 1 -16.06 3.09 36.90
C MET A 1 -17.37 3.67 37.42
N ALA A 2 -18.50 3.66 36.71
CA ALA A 2 -18.79 3.20 35.34
C ALA A 2 -19.77 4.23 34.69
N ILE A 3 -19.59 4.65 33.43
CA ILE A 3 -20.30 4.14 32.22
C ILE A 3 -21.84 4.30 32.36
N ARG A 4 -22.58 5.05 31.53
CA ARG A 4 -22.38 5.55 30.15
C ARG A 4 -23.19 6.85 29.91
N GLY A 5 -22.81 7.68 28.94
CA GLY A 5 -23.62 8.82 28.46
C GLY A 5 -22.89 9.56 27.33
N ALA A 6 -23.56 9.87 26.22
CA ALA A 6 -22.93 10.38 25.00
C ALA A 6 -23.73 11.49 24.28
N ARG A 7 -23.07 12.13 23.29
CA ARG A 7 -23.56 12.85 22.09
C ARG A 7 -25.07 12.65 21.77
N LYS A 8 -25.87 13.60 21.26
CA LYS A 8 -25.71 14.89 20.51
C LYS A 8 -27.05 15.68 20.72
N GLU A 9 -27.35 16.91 20.27
CA GLU A 9 -26.75 18.02 19.48
C GLU A 9 -26.58 19.28 20.39
N PHE A 10 -25.91 20.41 20.11
CA PHE A 10 -25.76 21.38 19.00
C PHE A 10 -26.80 22.54 18.92
N LEU A 11 -26.31 23.75 19.22
CA LEU A 11 -26.65 25.07 18.64
C LEU A 11 -27.68 26.03 19.32
N LYS A 12 -27.14 27.16 19.86
CA LYS A 12 -27.71 28.54 19.96
C LYS A 12 -28.94 28.80 20.87
N PHE A 13 -29.16 29.99 21.45
CA PHE A 13 -28.29 31.15 21.83
C PHE A 13 -29.14 32.14 22.68
N LEU A 14 -28.56 32.81 23.69
CA LEU A 14 -29.17 33.94 24.45
C LEU A 14 -30.47 33.61 25.25
N LEU A 15 -30.84 34.24 26.38
CA LEU A 15 -30.71 35.63 26.83
C LEU A 15 -30.97 35.75 28.37
N CYS A 16 -30.53 36.85 28.98
CA CYS A 16 -31.03 37.50 30.22
C CYS A 16 -31.43 36.69 31.47
N LEU A 17 -30.77 37.01 32.60
CA LEU A 17 -31.40 37.52 33.84
C LEU A 17 -30.32 38.22 34.69
N GLY A 18 -30.57 39.39 35.31
CA GLY A 18 -31.77 40.21 35.25
C GLY A 18 -31.61 41.57 35.93
N SER A 19 -32.55 42.47 35.67
CA SER A 19 -32.62 43.81 36.26
C SER A 19 -33.94 44.01 37.01
N LEU A 20 -33.87 44.26 38.33
CA LEU A 20 -34.52 45.43 38.98
C LEU A 20 -34.20 45.53 40.48
N GLN A 21 -34.18 46.75 40.99
CA GLN A 21 -34.33 47.07 42.42
C GLN A 21 -35.80 47.30 42.76
N ILE A 22 -36.15 47.17 44.05
CA ILE A 22 -37.26 47.79 44.82
C ILE A 22 -37.18 47.18 46.25
N LEU A 23 -37.37 47.85 47.40
CA LEU A 23 -38.31 48.91 47.78
C LEU A 23 -37.74 49.83 48.92
N ILE A 24 -38.08 51.13 48.88
CA ILE A 24 -38.35 52.14 49.97
C ILE A 24 -37.92 51.82 51.43
N GLY A 25 -37.35 52.72 52.26
CA GLY A 25 -37.04 54.17 52.13
C GLY A 25 -37.71 55.05 53.21
N SER A 26 -37.04 56.10 53.71
CA SER A 26 -37.63 57.08 54.67
C SER A 26 -37.04 58.51 54.66
N LEU A 27 -37.84 59.43 54.10
CA LEU A 27 -37.98 60.89 54.34
C LEU A 27 -36.77 61.87 54.36
N ASN A 28 -36.84 62.79 53.38
CA ASN A 28 -36.75 64.26 53.47
C ASN A 28 -35.40 64.94 53.87
N VAL A 29 -34.64 65.58 52.97
CA VAL A 29 -34.91 66.78 52.11
C VAL A 29 -34.51 68.12 52.79
N TYR A 30 -33.39 68.70 52.34
CA TYR A 30 -33.39 69.95 51.55
C TYR A 30 -32.05 70.14 50.80
N VAL A 31 -32.06 70.95 49.73
CA VAL A 31 -30.94 71.15 48.79
C VAL A 31 -30.54 72.63 48.72
N LYS A 32 -29.23 72.94 48.66
CA LYS A 32 -28.69 74.06 47.88
C LYS A 32 -27.22 73.88 47.49
N CYS A 33 -26.76 74.70 46.55
CA CYS A 33 -25.70 74.36 45.60
C CYS A 33 -24.28 74.79 45.99
N GLU A 34 -23.32 74.04 45.47
CA GLU A 34 -22.02 74.45 44.88
C GLU A 34 -21.00 75.27 45.69
N VAL A 35 -19.83 74.63 45.87
CA VAL A 35 -18.51 75.25 45.65
C VAL A 35 -17.72 74.28 44.73
N PRO A 36 -17.03 74.76 43.66
CA PRO A 36 -16.26 73.89 42.77
C PRO A 36 -15.10 73.15 43.46
N ARG A 37 -14.69 72.00 42.91
CA ARG A 37 -13.70 71.10 43.52
C ARG A 37 -12.24 71.51 43.33
N ASP A 38 -11.98 72.50 42.49
CA ASP A 38 -10.65 72.72 41.89
C ASP A 38 -9.66 73.46 42.82
N LEU A 39 -10.15 74.21 43.81
CA LEU A 39 -9.30 75.04 44.68
C LEU A 39 -8.63 74.27 45.83
N VAL A 40 -9.08 73.04 46.14
CA VAL A 40 -8.51 72.24 47.25
C VAL A 40 -7.33 71.38 46.79
N ARG A 41 -7.32 70.91 45.53
CA ARG A 41 -6.24 70.05 45.00
C ARG A 41 -4.93 70.82 44.73
N MET A 42 -5.04 72.08 44.30
CA MET A 42 -3.89 72.93 43.94
C MET A 42 -2.95 73.31 45.12
N LEU A 43 -3.25 72.89 46.35
CA LEU A 43 -2.45 73.20 47.55
C LEU A 43 -1.76 71.98 48.18
N GLN A 44 -1.72 70.84 47.49
CA GLN A 44 -0.92 69.66 47.91
C GLN A 44 -0.02 69.07 46.81
N GLU A 45 -0.12 69.55 45.56
CA GLU A 45 0.62 69.04 44.38
C GLU A 45 2.02 69.70 44.22
N GLN A 46 2.85 69.76 45.27
CA GLN A 46 4.25 70.25 45.20
C GLN A 46 5.25 69.49 46.11
N ALA A 47 4.97 68.23 46.51
CA ALA A 47 5.83 67.49 47.45
C ALA A 47 5.84 65.95 47.30
N SER A 48 5.50 65.39 46.14
CA SER A 48 5.25 63.94 46.00
C SER A 48 5.77 63.23 44.74
N ASP A 49 6.37 63.92 43.76
CA ASP A 49 6.61 63.33 42.44
C ASP A 49 7.67 62.20 42.40
N SER A 50 8.48 62.06 43.45
CA SER A 50 9.45 60.96 43.59
C SER A 50 8.87 59.64 44.15
N LEU A 51 7.56 59.57 44.43
CA LEU A 51 6.92 58.39 45.04
C LEU A 51 6.23 57.46 44.04
N ASN A 52 6.04 57.88 42.79
CA ASN A 52 5.28 57.12 41.80
C ASN A 52 6.11 55.99 41.16
N ASP A 53 7.21 56.33 40.48
CA ASP A 53 8.01 55.37 39.71
C ASP A 53 8.61 54.25 40.59
N SER A 54 9.09 54.60 41.78
CA SER A 54 9.62 53.62 42.75
C SER A 54 8.54 52.66 43.26
N SER A 55 7.30 53.12 43.44
CA SER A 55 6.17 52.22 43.77
C SER A 55 5.87 51.31 42.59
N ALA A 56 5.72 51.89 41.39
CA ALA A 56 5.36 51.14 40.18
C ALA A 56 6.34 49.99 39.86
N LEU A 57 7.65 50.19 40.11
CA LEU A 57 8.69 49.16 40.02
C LEU A 57 8.59 48.11 41.14
N LEU A 58 8.33 48.49 42.39
CA LEU A 58 8.13 47.52 43.48
C LEU A 58 6.84 46.70 43.29
N ASP A 59 5.78 47.32 42.78
CA ASP A 59 4.53 46.67 42.38
C ASP A 59 4.78 45.69 41.21
N PHE A 60 5.60 46.07 40.21
CA PHE A 60 6.04 45.15 39.15
C PHE A 60 6.80 43.95 39.72
N LYS A 61 7.78 44.19 40.60
CA LYS A 61 8.53 43.14 41.30
C LYS A 61 7.62 42.22 42.11
N SER A 62 6.52 42.72 42.68
CA SER A 62 5.54 41.90 43.41
C SER A 62 4.79 40.90 42.51
N GLY A 63 4.73 41.15 41.20
CA GLY A 63 4.19 40.24 40.19
C GLY A 63 5.16 39.14 39.72
N ILE A 64 6.44 39.23 40.10
CA ILE A 64 7.48 38.25 39.74
C ILE A 64 7.60 37.20 40.86
N LEU A 65 7.39 35.94 40.48
CA LEU A 65 7.37 34.77 41.38
C LEU A 65 8.74 34.10 41.50
N GLU A 66 9.49 34.04 40.40
CA GLU A 66 10.83 33.44 40.35
C GLU A 66 11.80 34.41 39.65
N ASP A 67 12.92 34.69 40.30
CA ASP A 67 14.05 35.52 39.82
C ASP A 67 15.36 34.72 40.03
N PRO A 68 15.64 33.71 39.17
CA PRO A 68 16.72 32.75 39.42
C PRO A 68 18.11 33.35 39.20
N LEU A 69 18.23 34.36 38.32
CA LEU A 69 19.48 35.08 38.06
C LEU A 69 19.67 36.32 38.94
N GLY A 70 18.70 36.65 39.79
CA GLY A 70 18.81 37.68 40.83
C GLY A 70 18.72 39.12 40.33
N ALA A 71 18.10 39.35 39.18
CA ALA A 71 17.99 40.65 38.53
C ALA A 71 17.25 41.67 39.39
N LEU A 72 16.34 41.24 40.26
CA LEU A 72 15.51 42.12 41.09
C LEU A 72 16.03 42.21 42.54
N GLN A 73 17.18 41.63 42.89
CA GLN A 73 17.67 41.57 44.28
C GLN A 73 17.94 42.97 44.88
N ASN A 74 18.51 43.90 44.12
CA ASN A 74 18.79 45.26 44.59
C ASN A 74 17.57 46.20 44.59
N TRP A 75 16.41 45.76 44.07
CA TRP A 75 15.18 46.55 44.07
C TRP A 75 14.57 46.58 45.48
N ASN A 76 14.95 47.58 46.28
CA ASN A 76 14.50 47.77 47.66
C ASN A 76 14.75 49.20 48.17
N ASP A 77 14.10 49.58 49.26
CA ASP A 77 14.09 50.94 49.84
C ASP A 77 15.45 51.43 50.38
N THR A 78 16.52 50.62 50.35
CA THR A 78 17.85 51.01 50.86
C THR A 78 18.72 51.72 49.81
N SER A 79 18.28 51.77 48.54
CA SER A 79 18.98 52.41 47.43
C SER A 79 18.00 53.12 46.49
N THR A 80 18.46 54.16 45.80
CA THR A 80 17.63 54.89 44.81
C THR A 80 17.29 53.99 43.63
N PHE A 81 16.05 54.03 43.14
CA PHE A 81 15.61 53.17 42.04
C PHE A 81 16.42 53.35 40.74
N CYS A 82 17.00 54.53 40.51
CA CYS A 82 17.97 54.80 39.44
C CYS A 82 19.33 54.06 39.57
N SER A 83 19.51 53.22 40.60
CA SER A 83 20.65 52.32 40.80
C SER A 83 20.27 50.84 40.82
N TRP A 84 18.98 50.52 40.61
CA TRP A 84 18.47 49.16 40.55
C TRP A 84 18.82 48.51 39.21
N SER A 85 19.04 47.20 39.22
CA SER A 85 19.45 46.46 38.02
C SER A 85 18.35 46.52 36.95
N GLY A 86 18.74 46.82 35.71
CA GLY A 86 17.82 46.99 34.59
C GLY A 86 17.13 48.36 34.49
N VAL A 87 17.25 49.22 35.51
CA VAL A 87 16.60 50.54 35.55
C VAL A 87 17.56 51.65 35.11
N GLN A 88 17.12 52.50 34.19
CA GLN A 88 17.80 53.74 33.84
C GLN A 88 16.84 54.93 33.96
N CYS A 89 17.29 55.98 34.65
CA CYS A 89 16.55 57.22 34.84
C CYS A 89 16.96 58.35 33.88
N ASP A 90 16.16 59.40 33.89
CA ASP A 90 16.43 60.68 33.23
C ASP A 90 17.65 61.42 33.82
N GLY A 91 18.04 62.53 33.19
CA GLY A 91 19.19 63.34 33.60
C GLY A 91 19.08 64.00 34.97
N LEU A 92 17.89 64.08 35.57
CA LEU A 92 17.66 64.56 36.94
C LEU A 92 17.55 63.44 37.98
N GLN A 93 17.56 62.16 37.56
CA GLN A 93 17.31 60.98 38.40
C GLN A 93 15.96 61.03 39.14
N GLN A 94 14.93 61.57 38.48
CA GLN A 94 13.57 61.71 39.00
C GLN A 94 12.59 60.71 38.39
N HIS A 95 12.81 60.28 37.14
CA HIS A 95 11.90 59.39 36.43
C HIS A 95 12.63 58.28 35.67
N VAL A 96 11.99 57.12 35.54
CA VAL A 96 12.49 55.99 34.74
C VAL A 96 12.27 56.27 33.26
N VAL A 97 13.32 56.14 32.45
CA VAL A 97 13.28 56.33 30.99
C VAL A 97 13.56 55.05 30.20
N SER A 98 14.25 54.08 30.81
CA SER A 98 14.40 52.74 30.24
C SER A 98 14.35 51.67 31.33
N LEU A 99 13.63 50.59 31.05
CA LEU A 99 13.59 49.36 31.83
C LEU A 99 13.99 48.21 30.90
N ASN A 100 15.17 47.65 31.10
CA ASN A 100 15.61 46.43 30.42
C ASN A 100 15.85 45.32 31.45
N LEU A 101 14.99 44.30 31.39
CA LEU A 101 15.09 43.07 32.16
C LEU A 101 15.12 41.85 31.23
N SER A 102 15.74 41.99 30.05
CA SER A 102 15.86 40.89 29.09
C SER A 102 16.77 39.76 29.59
N SER A 103 16.46 38.52 29.18
CA SER A 103 17.32 37.33 29.40
C SER A 103 17.67 37.02 30.87
N PHE A 104 16.80 37.37 31.83
CA PHE A 104 17.02 37.12 33.26
C PHE A 104 16.24 35.91 33.82
N GLU A 105 15.61 35.13 32.95
CA GLU A 105 14.77 33.97 33.30
C GLU A 105 13.62 34.32 34.29
N LEU A 106 13.18 35.59 34.30
CA LEU A 106 12.13 36.09 35.21
C LEU A 106 10.79 35.41 34.92
N LYS A 107 10.09 34.96 35.96
CA LYS A 107 8.81 34.28 35.83
C LYS A 107 7.74 34.97 36.66
N GLY A 108 6.67 35.41 36.03
CA GLY A 108 5.64 36.22 36.69
C GLY A 108 4.71 36.94 35.72
N LEU A 109 3.88 37.81 36.27
CA LEU A 109 2.96 38.66 35.54
C LEU A 109 3.63 39.99 35.19
N ILE A 110 3.35 40.53 34.00
CA ILE A 110 3.59 41.94 33.71
C ILE A 110 2.54 42.75 34.48
N SER A 111 2.94 43.49 35.51
CA SER A 111 2.02 44.27 36.34
C SER A 111 1.40 45.45 35.58
N GLU A 112 0.12 45.75 35.86
CA GLU A 112 -0.55 46.97 35.36
C GLU A 112 0.16 48.26 35.81
N SER A 113 0.90 48.21 36.93
CA SER A 113 1.66 49.34 37.48
C SER A 113 2.67 49.93 36.50
N ILE A 114 3.13 49.15 35.52
CA ILE A 114 4.12 49.57 34.51
C ILE A 114 3.62 50.76 33.66
N GLY A 115 2.30 50.90 33.48
CA GLY A 115 1.66 52.06 32.84
C GLY A 115 1.70 53.36 33.65
N SER A 116 2.26 53.34 34.87
CA SER A 116 2.49 54.55 35.69
C SER A 116 3.86 55.19 35.43
N LEU A 117 4.76 54.51 34.69
CA LEU A 117 6.10 55.01 34.34
C LEU A 117 6.03 55.98 33.15
N TYR A 118 5.33 57.11 33.29
CA TYR A 118 4.96 57.99 32.17
C TYR A 118 6.14 58.52 31.32
N SER A 119 7.35 58.54 31.87
CA SER A 119 8.58 58.96 31.20
C SER A 119 9.29 57.85 30.40
N LEU A 120 8.79 56.61 30.46
CA LEU A 120 9.44 55.44 29.87
C LEU A 120 9.50 55.53 28.34
N THR A 121 10.72 55.47 27.80
CA THR A 121 11.02 55.46 26.36
C THR A 121 11.38 54.07 25.83
N THR A 122 11.81 53.16 26.71
CA THR A 122 12.21 51.79 26.36
C THR A 122 11.70 50.81 27.41
N LEU A 123 10.99 49.77 26.96
CA LEU A 123 10.61 48.63 27.77
C LEU A 123 11.04 47.34 27.07
N ASP A 124 11.99 46.62 27.68
CA ASP A 124 12.47 45.33 27.19
C ASP A 124 12.36 44.29 28.30
N LEU A 125 11.46 43.33 28.10
CA LEU A 125 11.21 42.18 28.97
C LEU A 125 11.45 40.85 28.22
N SER A 126 12.19 40.89 27.11
CA SER A 126 12.36 39.75 26.21
C SER A 126 13.15 38.58 26.81
N HIS A 127 12.94 37.38 26.28
CA HIS A 127 13.64 36.15 26.67
C HIS A 127 13.56 35.82 28.19
N ASN A 128 12.35 35.92 28.74
CA ASN A 128 12.02 35.52 30.10
C ASN A 128 10.89 34.46 30.09
N SER A 129 10.40 34.07 31.26
CA SER A 129 9.29 33.14 31.47
C SER A 129 8.04 33.88 31.97
N LEU A 130 7.78 35.09 31.45
CA LEU A 130 6.62 35.88 31.86
C LEU A 130 5.33 35.29 31.27
N PHE A 131 4.26 35.34 32.05
CA PHE A 131 2.97 34.75 31.76
C PHE A 131 1.81 35.73 31.96
N GLY A 132 0.60 35.28 31.62
CA GLY A 132 -0.61 36.12 31.69
C GLY A 132 -0.73 37.08 30.51
N ALA A 133 -1.58 38.10 30.65
CA ALA A 133 -1.92 39.02 29.57
C ALA A 133 -1.06 40.30 29.57
N ILE A 134 -0.86 40.88 28.38
CA ILE A 134 -0.24 42.20 28.20
C ILE A 134 -1.15 43.28 28.83
N PRO A 135 -0.68 44.08 29.80
CA PRO A 135 -1.51 45.08 30.44
C PRO A 135 -1.99 46.16 29.46
N SER A 136 -3.29 46.41 29.44
CA SER A 136 -3.87 47.52 28.66
C SER A 136 -3.33 48.89 29.09
N THR A 137 -2.80 49.00 30.31
CA THR A 137 -2.14 50.21 30.83
C THR A 137 -0.85 50.56 30.11
N ILE A 138 -0.21 49.67 29.34
CA ILE A 138 0.94 50.04 28.48
C ILE A 138 0.57 51.17 27.50
N GLY A 139 -0.70 51.26 27.07
CA GLY A 139 -1.20 52.32 26.21
C GLY A 139 -1.20 53.74 26.81
N THR A 140 -0.88 53.92 28.09
CA THR A 140 -0.66 55.26 28.70
C THR A 140 0.74 55.81 28.41
N LEU A 141 1.69 54.95 28.01
CA LEU A 141 3.12 55.26 27.89
C LEU A 141 3.40 56.00 26.57
N LYS A 142 2.92 57.24 26.48
CA LYS A 142 3.00 58.08 25.27
C LYS A 142 4.42 58.37 24.79
N ASN A 143 5.41 58.28 25.68
CA ASN A 143 6.83 58.48 25.36
C ASN A 143 7.53 57.19 24.89
N LEU A 144 6.85 56.03 24.93
CA LEU A 144 7.45 54.73 24.62
C LEU A 144 7.86 54.66 23.14
N THR A 145 9.13 54.37 22.90
CA THR A 145 9.75 54.26 21.56
C THR A 145 10.14 52.82 21.22
N ILE A 146 10.45 51.99 22.22
CA ILE A 146 10.84 50.59 22.06
C ILE A 146 10.00 49.73 23.02
N LEU A 147 9.39 48.67 22.50
CA LEU A 147 8.69 47.65 23.29
C LEU A 147 9.08 46.24 22.80
N TYR A 148 9.84 45.51 23.62
CA TYR A 148 10.26 44.13 23.35
C TYR A 148 9.68 43.15 24.37
N LEU A 149 8.90 42.18 23.89
CA LEU A 149 8.24 41.12 24.67
C LEU A 149 8.56 39.70 24.16
N THR A 150 9.33 39.59 23.06
CA THR A 150 9.71 38.34 22.39
C THR A 150 10.31 37.30 23.33
N GLY A 151 10.02 36.01 23.11
CA GLY A 151 10.60 34.88 23.84
C GLY A 151 9.88 34.49 25.14
N ASN A 152 8.84 35.22 25.54
CA ASN A 152 8.00 34.88 26.71
C ASN A 152 6.94 33.86 26.33
N ILE A 153 7.31 32.57 26.30
CA ILE A 153 6.46 31.49 25.78
C ILE A 153 5.14 31.27 26.56
N GLU A 154 5.11 31.64 27.85
CA GLU A 154 3.90 31.54 28.70
C GLU A 154 2.99 32.79 28.62
N LEU A 155 3.40 33.84 27.89
CA LEU A 155 2.60 35.06 27.70
C LEU A 155 1.39 34.76 26.80
N THR A 156 0.22 35.24 27.20
CA THR A 156 -1.10 34.87 26.65
C THR A 156 -2.01 36.10 26.52
N GLY A 157 -3.28 35.91 26.16
CA GLY A 157 -4.21 37.01 25.87
C GLY A 157 -3.90 37.69 24.53
N SER A 158 -4.51 38.84 24.28
CA SER A 158 -4.33 39.56 23.00
C SER A 158 -3.38 40.75 23.13
N ILE A 159 -2.88 41.23 21.98
CA ILE A 159 -2.29 42.56 21.89
C ILE A 159 -3.43 43.58 22.15
N PRO A 160 -3.34 44.43 23.19
CA PRO A 160 -4.47 45.26 23.60
C PRO A 160 -4.66 46.45 22.64
N ASP A 161 -5.91 46.77 22.29
CA ASP A 161 -6.26 47.93 21.45
C ASP A 161 -5.65 49.26 21.94
N SER A 162 -5.38 49.38 23.24
CA SER A 162 -4.74 50.56 23.84
C SER A 162 -3.28 50.78 23.39
N ILE A 163 -2.63 49.81 22.75
CA ILE A 163 -1.26 49.96 22.19
C ILE A 163 -1.18 51.13 21.19
N GLY A 164 -2.29 51.45 20.50
CA GLY A 164 -2.41 52.63 19.64
C GLY A 164 -2.37 53.99 20.37
N GLY A 165 -2.20 54.00 21.70
CA GLY A 165 -1.88 55.18 22.50
C GLY A 165 -0.38 55.50 22.58
N CYS A 166 0.49 54.54 22.26
CA CYS A 166 1.96 54.70 22.24
C CYS A 166 2.41 55.39 20.94
N THR A 167 1.97 56.62 20.69
CA THR A 167 2.15 57.31 19.39
C THR A 167 3.61 57.55 18.99
N GLN A 168 4.55 57.46 19.93
CA GLN A 168 5.99 57.61 19.69
C GLN A 168 6.73 56.29 19.41
N LEU A 169 6.01 55.15 19.37
CA LEU A 169 6.60 53.82 19.21
C LEU A 169 7.30 53.69 17.85
N LYS A 170 8.55 53.22 17.87
CA LYS A 170 9.46 53.08 16.72
C LYS A 170 9.81 51.63 16.41
N ASP A 171 9.96 50.81 17.45
CA ASP A 171 10.25 49.38 17.31
C ASP A 171 9.36 48.59 18.30
N PHE A 172 8.54 47.68 17.76
CA PHE A 172 7.67 46.81 18.53
C PHE A 172 7.90 45.36 18.12
N GLN A 173 8.31 44.53 19.07
CA GLN A 173 8.63 43.12 18.83
C GLN A 173 7.97 42.22 19.88
N ILE A 174 7.12 41.32 19.40
CA ILE A 174 6.50 40.26 20.21
C ILE A 174 6.36 38.98 19.37
N GLY A 175 7.22 38.01 19.66
CA GLY A 175 7.17 36.71 19.04
C GLY A 175 7.64 35.58 19.92
N LEU A 176 7.42 34.33 19.51
CA LEU A 176 7.65 33.14 20.34
C LEU A 176 6.85 33.21 21.66
N THR A 177 5.58 33.60 21.57
CA THR A 177 4.64 33.70 22.69
C THR A 177 3.32 32.97 22.36
N ASN A 178 2.44 32.81 23.35
CA ASN A 178 1.13 32.17 23.20
C ASN A 178 -0.02 33.21 23.21
N ILE A 179 0.24 34.43 22.70
CA ILE A 179 -0.80 35.44 22.47
C ILE A 179 -1.79 35.00 21.39
N SER A 180 -3.01 35.52 21.47
CA SER A 180 -4.13 35.12 20.62
C SER A 180 -5.07 36.26 20.23
N GLY A 181 -5.94 36.00 19.26
CA GLY A 181 -6.83 37.00 18.69
C GLY A 181 -6.16 37.82 17.58
N ALA A 182 -6.89 38.83 17.09
CA ALA A 182 -6.45 39.63 15.94
C ALA A 182 -5.44 40.73 16.29
N ILE A 183 -4.62 41.10 15.29
CA ILE A 183 -3.77 42.29 15.34
C ILE A 183 -4.67 43.54 15.46
N PRO A 184 -4.53 44.39 16.50
CA PRO A 184 -5.45 45.50 16.71
C PRO A 184 -5.24 46.60 15.68
N SER A 185 -6.34 47.00 15.01
CA SER A 185 -6.33 48.05 13.97
C SER A 185 -5.83 49.42 14.47
N THR A 186 -5.87 49.66 15.79
CA THR A 186 -5.37 50.86 16.45
C THR A 186 -3.84 51.01 16.37
N LEU A 187 -3.08 49.96 16.06
CA LEU A 187 -1.64 50.04 15.80
C LEU A 187 -1.31 51.06 14.70
N GLY A 188 -2.20 51.30 13.74
CA GLY A 188 -2.05 52.33 12.70
C GLY A 188 -1.94 53.77 13.22
N ASN A 189 -2.20 54.01 14.52
CA ASN A 189 -1.97 55.30 15.18
C ASN A 189 -0.47 55.54 15.50
N CYS A 190 0.35 54.49 15.59
CA CYS A 190 1.77 54.56 15.95
C CYS A 190 2.63 54.97 14.75
N GLN A 191 2.35 56.12 14.13
CA GLN A 191 2.91 56.51 12.82
C GLN A 191 4.44 56.73 12.79
N GLN A 192 5.10 56.71 13.95
CA GLN A 192 6.57 56.71 14.08
C GLN A 192 7.21 55.31 13.93
N LEU A 193 6.41 54.24 13.79
CA LEU A 193 6.89 52.86 13.78
C LEU A 193 7.75 52.57 12.54
N GLU A 194 9.00 52.20 12.78
CA GLU A 194 10.00 51.83 11.77
C GLU A 194 10.12 50.30 11.65
N THR A 195 9.86 49.56 12.73
CA THR A 195 9.91 48.10 12.81
C THR A 195 8.68 47.56 13.54
N LEU A 196 7.97 46.60 12.93
CA LEU A 196 6.93 45.80 13.56
C LEU A 196 7.23 44.31 13.33
N ARG A 197 7.49 43.57 14.42
CA ARG A 197 7.62 42.11 14.41
C ARG A 197 6.61 41.47 15.34
N VAL A 198 5.64 40.75 14.78
CA VAL A 198 4.61 40.01 15.50
C VAL A 198 4.58 38.59 14.95
N PHE A 199 5.54 37.75 15.37
CA PHE A 199 5.90 36.53 14.65
C PHE A 199 5.94 35.29 15.55
N SER A 200 5.69 34.09 15.01
CA SER A 200 5.74 32.85 15.79
C SER A 200 4.80 32.83 17.01
N ASN A 201 3.56 33.30 16.84
CA ASN A 201 2.51 33.25 17.87
C ASN A 201 1.35 32.36 17.40
N VAL A 202 1.34 31.12 17.87
CA VAL A 202 0.52 30.01 17.30
C VAL A 202 -1.00 30.14 17.44
N ALA A 203 -1.49 31.16 18.15
CA ALA A 203 -2.91 31.43 18.36
C ALA A 203 -3.36 32.83 17.92
N LEU A 204 -2.46 33.63 17.33
CA LEU A 204 -2.76 34.95 16.78
C LEU A 204 -3.45 34.80 15.42
N ASP A 205 -4.67 35.32 15.28
CA ASP A 205 -5.60 34.99 14.19
C ASP A 205 -6.21 36.23 13.50
N GLY A 206 -7.27 36.01 12.72
CA GLY A 206 -7.98 37.08 12.01
C GLY A 206 -7.19 37.73 10.86
N PRO A 207 -7.73 38.79 10.24
CA PRO A 207 -7.15 39.42 9.06
C PRO A 207 -6.10 40.49 9.40
N ILE A 208 -5.12 40.66 8.51
CA ILE A 208 -4.17 41.78 8.57
C ILE A 208 -4.95 43.11 8.43
N PRO A 209 -4.87 44.05 9.40
CA PRO A 209 -5.63 45.30 9.31
C PRO A 209 -5.11 46.23 8.21
N SER A 210 -5.98 46.71 7.32
CA SER A 210 -5.61 47.72 6.32
C SER A 210 -5.14 49.04 6.94
N ASN A 211 -5.50 49.32 8.20
CA ASN A 211 -4.97 50.41 9.01
C ASN A 211 -3.44 50.40 9.18
N LEU A 212 -2.75 49.27 9.02
CA LEU A 212 -1.30 49.22 9.03
C LEU A 212 -0.67 50.05 7.89
N SER A 213 -1.42 50.33 6.80
CA SER A 213 -1.00 51.25 5.72
C SER A 213 -0.74 52.70 6.18
N LEU A 214 -1.22 53.08 7.37
CA LEU A 214 -0.98 54.40 7.98
C LEU A 214 0.46 54.54 8.54
N LEU A 215 1.19 53.44 8.69
CA LEU A 215 2.54 53.39 9.25
C LEU A 215 3.61 53.82 8.23
N GLN A 216 3.50 55.05 7.73
CA GLN A 216 4.32 55.57 6.61
C GLN A 216 5.84 55.62 6.88
N SER A 217 6.28 55.37 8.12
CA SER A 217 7.68 55.27 8.54
C SER A 217 8.24 53.82 8.50
N LEU A 218 7.39 52.82 8.25
CA LEU A 218 7.70 51.40 8.45
C LEU A 218 8.67 50.87 7.39
N LYS A 219 9.72 50.19 7.87
CA LYS A 219 10.81 49.59 7.07
C LYS A 219 10.80 48.07 7.16
N VAL A 220 10.35 47.51 8.28
CA VAL A 220 10.18 46.07 8.48
C VAL A 220 8.76 45.79 8.97
N LEU A 221 8.04 44.94 8.24
CA LEU A 221 6.81 44.31 8.69
C LEU A 221 7.00 42.79 8.62
N ASP A 222 7.07 42.16 9.77
CA ASP A 222 7.20 40.72 9.95
C ASP A 222 6.01 40.23 10.78
N LEU A 223 5.10 39.50 10.13
CA LEU A 223 3.95 38.84 10.74
C LEU A 223 4.02 37.31 10.49
N SER A 224 5.23 36.76 10.38
CA SER A 224 5.47 35.37 9.99
C SER A 224 5.06 34.36 11.08
N ASN A 225 4.73 33.13 10.69
CA ASN A 225 4.50 32.00 11.58
C ASN A 225 3.36 32.23 12.62
N ASN A 226 2.20 32.71 12.17
CA ASN A 226 1.00 32.89 12.98
C ASN A 226 -0.20 32.14 12.33
N THR A 227 -1.43 32.45 12.74
CA THR A 227 -2.66 31.91 12.12
C THR A 227 -3.51 32.99 11.46
N LEU A 228 -2.87 34.00 10.86
CA LEU A 228 -3.55 35.12 10.18
C LEU A 228 -4.29 34.63 8.93
N THR A 229 -5.49 35.16 8.69
CA THR A 229 -6.47 34.68 7.71
C THR A 229 -6.94 35.79 6.74
N GLY A 230 -7.77 35.43 5.76
CA GLY A 230 -8.38 36.40 4.85
C GLY A 230 -7.42 36.88 3.76
N ALA A 231 -7.73 38.02 3.13
CA ALA A 231 -6.98 38.51 1.97
C ALA A 231 -5.89 39.53 2.35
N LEU A 232 -4.78 39.50 1.61
CA LEU A 232 -3.67 40.43 1.75
C LEU A 232 -4.11 41.88 1.40
N PRO A 233 -4.05 42.86 2.32
CA PRO A 233 -4.63 44.18 2.03
C PRO A 233 -3.86 44.97 0.98
N ALA A 234 -4.52 45.32 -0.13
CA ALA A 234 -3.95 46.14 -1.20
C ALA A 234 -3.39 47.50 -0.74
N ASP A 235 -3.96 48.07 0.34
CA ASP A 235 -3.48 49.32 0.93
C ASP A 235 -2.07 49.25 1.52
N LEU A 236 -1.52 48.05 1.79
CA LEU A 236 -0.13 47.89 2.22
C LEU A 236 0.86 48.48 1.20
N GLY A 237 0.52 48.51 -0.10
CA GLY A 237 1.33 49.16 -1.15
C GLY A 237 1.67 50.63 -0.88
N ARG A 238 0.94 51.31 0.01
CA ARG A 238 1.22 52.69 0.43
C ARG A 238 2.46 52.82 1.32
N LEU A 239 3.04 51.73 1.83
CA LEU A 239 4.19 51.74 2.74
C LEU A 239 5.51 51.91 1.96
N GLN A 240 5.71 53.06 1.33
CA GLN A 240 6.81 53.26 0.37
C GLN A 240 8.23 53.19 0.96
N GLN A 241 8.38 53.25 2.29
CA GLN A 241 9.64 53.05 3.01
C GLN A 241 9.94 51.58 3.35
N LEU A 242 9.01 50.65 3.10
CA LEU A 242 9.12 49.26 3.50
C LEU A 242 10.24 48.55 2.72
N GLN A 243 11.12 47.86 3.43
CA GLN A 243 12.29 47.14 2.92
C GLN A 243 12.14 45.62 3.08
N VAL A 244 11.44 45.17 4.13
CA VAL A 244 11.11 43.76 4.38
C VAL A 244 9.62 43.65 4.63
N LEU A 245 8.96 42.77 3.86
CA LEU A 245 7.60 42.31 4.11
C LEU A 245 7.62 40.77 4.20
N ASP A 246 7.54 40.26 5.41
CA ASP A 246 7.44 38.83 5.70
C ASP A 246 6.08 38.52 6.33
N LEU A 247 5.30 37.69 5.63
CA LEU A 247 4.01 37.16 6.05
C LEU A 247 3.97 35.62 5.95
N GLY A 248 5.14 34.98 5.87
CA GLY A 248 5.29 33.55 5.65
C GLY A 248 4.66 32.69 6.75
N ASN A 249 4.25 31.47 6.42
CA ASN A 249 3.60 30.50 7.31
C ASN A 249 2.37 31.07 8.05
N ASN A 250 1.29 31.27 7.29
CA ASN A 250 0.00 31.80 7.75
C ASN A 250 -1.15 31.12 6.97
N GLN A 251 -2.38 31.64 7.09
CA GLN A 251 -3.59 31.18 6.39
C GLN A 251 -4.17 32.27 5.46
N LEU A 252 -3.30 33.14 4.92
CA LEU A 252 -3.70 34.20 3.99
C LEU A 252 -4.16 33.59 2.65
N SER A 253 -5.15 34.20 2.01
CA SER A 253 -5.93 33.61 0.93
C SER A 253 -6.31 34.64 -0.14
N GLY A 254 -6.70 34.17 -1.33
CA GLY A 254 -7.00 35.04 -2.47
C GLY A 254 -5.74 35.53 -3.19
N GLU A 255 -5.90 36.52 -4.07
CA GLU A 255 -4.85 36.95 -4.99
C GLU A 255 -3.83 37.90 -4.35
N ILE A 256 -2.58 37.85 -4.84
CA ILE A 256 -1.53 38.81 -4.48
C ILE A 256 -1.91 40.19 -5.07
N PRO A 257 -2.07 41.27 -4.26
CA PRO A 257 -2.48 42.56 -4.80
C PRO A 257 -1.39 43.19 -5.67
N SER A 258 -1.75 43.58 -6.90
CA SER A 258 -0.83 44.30 -7.80
C SER A 258 -0.34 45.64 -7.23
N GLN A 259 -1.05 46.21 -6.25
CA GLN A 259 -0.66 47.41 -5.50
C GLN A 259 0.63 47.23 -4.69
N LEU A 260 1.06 46.00 -4.37
CA LEU A 260 2.35 45.76 -3.72
C LEU A 260 3.55 46.26 -4.56
N SER A 261 3.37 46.41 -5.88
CA SER A 261 4.34 47.05 -6.78
C SER A 261 4.70 48.50 -6.41
N GLN A 262 3.91 49.15 -5.56
CA GLN A 262 4.15 50.52 -5.08
C GLN A 262 5.20 50.60 -3.95
N LEU A 263 5.62 49.45 -3.39
CA LEU A 263 6.65 49.32 -2.34
C LEU A 263 8.06 49.55 -2.90
N SER A 264 8.33 50.73 -3.44
CA SER A 264 9.57 51.03 -4.19
C SER A 264 10.89 50.82 -3.42
N SER A 265 10.87 50.78 -2.09
CA SER A 265 12.04 50.48 -1.23
C SER A 265 12.26 49.00 -0.93
N LEU A 266 11.38 48.09 -1.40
CA LEU A 266 11.34 46.70 -0.95
C LEU A 266 12.57 45.91 -1.43
N LEU A 267 13.17 45.16 -0.50
CA LEU A 267 14.33 44.30 -0.69
C LEU A 267 13.96 42.82 -0.52
N ASP A 268 13.00 42.51 0.36
CA ASP A 268 12.54 41.16 0.66
C ASP A 268 11.00 41.11 0.68
N LEU A 269 10.44 40.13 -0.04
CA LEU A 269 9.02 39.81 -0.07
C LEU A 269 8.84 38.30 0.12
N SER A 270 8.41 37.91 1.31
CA SER A 270 8.15 36.52 1.69
C SER A 270 6.67 36.33 2.05
N LEU A 271 5.96 35.52 1.26
CA LEU A 271 4.53 35.21 1.36
C LEU A 271 4.29 33.69 1.35
N ASP A 272 5.30 32.90 1.67
CA ASP A 272 5.31 31.45 1.57
C ASP A 272 4.46 30.75 2.64
N PHE A 273 4.17 29.46 2.44
CA PHE A 273 3.34 28.63 3.33
C PHE A 273 2.00 29.32 3.66
N ASN A 274 1.23 29.63 2.62
CA ASN A 274 -0.06 30.31 2.69
C ASN A 274 -1.06 29.67 1.70
N GLN A 275 -2.26 30.24 1.56
CA GLN A 275 -3.35 29.77 0.71
C GLN A 275 -3.64 30.76 -0.44
N LEU A 276 -2.62 31.51 -0.90
CA LEU A 276 -2.77 32.52 -1.94
C LEU A 276 -3.03 31.86 -3.30
N THR A 277 -3.88 32.48 -4.12
CA THR A 277 -4.37 31.95 -5.40
C THR A 277 -4.18 32.93 -6.55
N GLY A 278 -4.50 32.51 -7.77
CA GLY A 278 -4.42 33.35 -8.96
C GLY A 278 -2.99 33.55 -9.49
N PRO A 279 -2.80 34.43 -10.49
CA PRO A 279 -1.51 34.65 -11.12
C PRO A 279 -0.59 35.53 -10.28
N ILE A 280 0.73 35.34 -10.45
CA ILE A 280 1.73 36.31 -9.98
C ILE A 280 1.50 37.63 -10.75
N PRO A 281 1.29 38.79 -10.08
CA PRO A 281 1.02 40.04 -10.78
C PRO A 281 2.24 40.53 -11.57
N GLU A 282 2.06 40.81 -12.86
CA GLU A 282 3.11 41.37 -13.72
C GLU A 282 3.74 42.66 -13.16
N GLN A 283 2.97 43.44 -12.38
CA GLN A 283 3.42 44.71 -11.83
C GLN A 283 4.47 44.53 -10.72
N LEU A 284 4.63 43.33 -10.15
CA LEU A 284 5.73 43.06 -9.21
C LEU A 284 7.10 43.30 -9.85
N GLY A 285 7.23 43.19 -11.18
CA GLY A 285 8.46 43.55 -11.91
C GLY A 285 8.91 45.01 -11.74
N LEU A 286 8.05 45.91 -11.26
CA LEU A 286 8.39 47.30 -10.95
C LEU A 286 9.23 47.45 -9.67
N LEU A 287 9.33 46.40 -8.84
CA LEU A 287 10.09 46.38 -7.58
C LEU A 287 11.60 46.24 -7.82
N SER A 288 12.19 47.16 -8.59
CA SER A 288 13.59 47.07 -9.07
C SER A 288 14.68 46.94 -7.99
N ASN A 289 14.38 47.19 -6.72
CA ASN A 289 15.29 47.00 -5.58
C ASN A 289 15.21 45.59 -4.93
N LEU A 290 14.22 44.78 -5.32
CA LEU A 290 13.92 43.48 -4.70
C LEU A 290 15.07 42.49 -4.90
N ARG A 291 15.41 41.77 -3.84
CA ARG A 291 16.50 40.78 -3.76
C ARG A 291 15.98 39.37 -3.48
N VAL A 292 14.90 39.26 -2.72
CA VAL A 292 14.23 37.99 -2.40
C VAL A 292 12.76 38.10 -2.78
N LEU A 293 12.28 37.11 -3.53
CA LEU A 293 10.86 36.86 -3.76
C LEU A 293 10.57 35.39 -3.43
N ASN A 294 9.91 35.15 -2.30
CA ASN A 294 9.57 33.82 -1.81
C ASN A 294 8.05 33.65 -1.75
N LEU A 295 7.51 32.83 -2.66
CA LEU A 295 6.08 32.51 -2.77
C LEU A 295 5.82 31.01 -2.57
N THR A 296 6.76 30.30 -1.92
CA THR A 296 6.75 28.84 -1.74
C THR A 296 5.48 28.32 -1.10
N GLN A 297 5.01 27.13 -1.51
CA GLN A 297 3.87 26.42 -0.90
C GLN A 297 2.61 27.30 -0.77
N ASN A 298 2.08 27.68 -1.93
CA ASN A 298 0.82 28.40 -2.12
C ASN A 298 -0.02 27.70 -3.22
N SER A 299 -1.11 28.32 -3.67
CA SER A 299 -1.98 27.83 -4.75
C SER A 299 -1.99 28.78 -5.97
N LEU A 300 -0.87 29.45 -6.23
CA LEU A 300 -0.70 30.36 -7.37
C LEU A 300 -0.72 29.59 -8.69
N ASN A 301 -1.23 30.22 -9.75
CA ASN A 301 -1.45 29.59 -11.07
C ASN A 301 -1.06 30.51 -12.23
N GLY A 302 -1.31 30.09 -13.48
CA GLY A 302 -0.83 30.78 -14.67
C GLY A 302 0.67 30.57 -14.88
N SER A 303 1.33 31.48 -15.61
CA SER A 303 2.77 31.42 -15.90
C SER A 303 3.54 32.52 -15.17
N ILE A 304 4.87 32.37 -15.08
CA ILE A 304 5.73 33.45 -14.56
C ILE A 304 5.66 34.66 -15.52
N PRO A 305 5.35 35.89 -15.05
CA PRO A 305 5.27 37.06 -15.93
C PRO A 305 6.64 37.46 -16.47
N GLU A 306 6.73 37.71 -17.79
CA GLU A 306 7.99 38.16 -18.42
C GLU A 306 8.48 39.50 -17.86
N GLN A 307 7.59 40.33 -17.29
CA GLN A 307 7.91 41.59 -16.64
C GLN A 307 8.81 41.42 -15.40
N LEU A 308 8.88 40.22 -14.81
CA LEU A 308 9.83 39.95 -13.71
C LEU A 308 11.30 40.05 -14.17
N GLN A 309 11.59 40.06 -15.47
CA GLN A 309 12.94 40.37 -16.01
C GLN A 309 13.49 41.74 -15.57
N LEU A 310 12.61 42.65 -15.13
CA LEU A 310 12.96 43.99 -14.66
C LEU A 310 13.54 43.98 -13.22
N LEU A 311 13.45 42.86 -12.50
CA LEU A 311 14.00 42.67 -11.15
C LEU A 311 15.52 42.44 -11.19
N THR A 312 16.27 43.36 -11.78
CA THR A 312 17.73 43.22 -12.02
C THR A 312 18.59 43.04 -10.77
N ASN A 313 18.06 43.35 -9.57
CA ASN A 313 18.72 43.14 -8.28
C ASN A 313 18.34 41.83 -7.57
N ILE A 314 17.48 41.00 -8.18
CA ILE A 314 17.01 39.74 -7.58
C ILE A 314 18.20 38.78 -7.35
N ARG A 315 18.19 38.09 -6.21
CA ARG A 315 19.15 37.07 -5.81
C ARG A 315 18.49 35.73 -5.52
N VAL A 316 17.29 35.74 -4.95
CA VAL A 316 16.50 34.53 -4.69
C VAL A 316 15.12 34.70 -5.33
N LEU A 317 14.77 33.79 -6.23
CA LEU A 317 13.42 33.62 -6.75
C LEU A 317 12.97 32.21 -6.40
N ASN A 318 12.02 32.10 -5.47
CA ASN A 318 11.50 30.81 -5.00
C ASN A 318 9.98 30.76 -5.16
N LEU A 319 9.53 29.88 -6.06
CA LEU A 319 8.13 29.66 -6.42
C LEU A 319 7.69 28.19 -6.18
N THR A 320 8.51 27.42 -5.47
CA THR A 320 8.35 25.97 -5.28
C THR A 320 7.00 25.61 -4.63
N LYS A 321 6.40 24.48 -5.02
CA LYS A 321 5.06 24.02 -4.58
C LYS A 321 3.96 25.06 -4.86
N ASN A 322 3.63 25.23 -6.14
CA ASN A 322 2.47 25.99 -6.59
C ASN A 322 1.79 25.26 -7.76
N SER A 323 0.78 25.87 -8.38
CA SER A 323 0.14 25.39 -9.62
C SER A 323 0.56 26.21 -10.84
N LEU A 324 1.73 26.85 -10.81
CA LEU A 324 2.27 27.63 -11.92
C LEU A 324 2.66 26.69 -13.07
N GLY A 325 2.60 27.17 -14.31
CA GLY A 325 2.92 26.36 -15.48
C GLY A 325 3.16 27.16 -16.75
N GLY A 326 2.97 26.50 -17.89
CA GLY A 326 3.41 27.01 -19.18
C GLY A 326 4.93 26.86 -19.38
N ASN A 327 5.46 27.52 -20.41
CA ASN A 327 6.86 27.40 -20.81
C ASN A 327 7.68 28.55 -20.19
N LEU A 328 8.92 28.27 -19.77
CA LEU A 328 9.84 29.31 -19.34
C LEU A 328 10.31 30.12 -20.57
N SER A 329 10.05 31.43 -20.60
CA SER A 329 10.49 32.30 -21.71
C SER A 329 12.00 32.48 -21.71
N SER A 330 12.64 32.46 -22.89
CA SER A 330 14.10 32.68 -23.00
C SER A 330 14.52 34.14 -22.79
N GLU A 331 13.61 35.11 -22.99
CA GLU A 331 13.92 36.53 -22.80
C GLU A 331 13.95 36.92 -21.33
N MET A 332 13.10 36.29 -20.49
CA MET A 332 12.94 36.62 -19.07
C MET A 332 14.26 36.60 -18.28
N TRP A 333 15.13 35.62 -18.55
CA TRP A 333 16.33 35.36 -17.74
C TRP A 333 17.50 36.30 -18.04
N ARG A 334 17.56 36.87 -19.25
CA ARG A 334 18.74 37.59 -19.77
C ARG A 334 19.21 38.77 -18.89
N ASN A 335 18.27 39.40 -18.19
CA ASN A 335 18.53 40.59 -17.37
C ASN A 335 18.77 40.25 -15.88
N LEU A 336 18.55 39.00 -15.45
CA LEU A 336 18.60 38.58 -14.04
C LEU A 336 20.02 38.13 -13.61
N VAL A 337 21.04 38.85 -14.07
CA VAL A 337 22.47 38.49 -13.94
C VAL A 337 22.98 38.40 -12.49
N HIS A 338 22.20 38.86 -11.51
CA HIS A 338 22.50 38.78 -10.07
C HIS A 338 21.76 37.64 -9.34
N LEU A 339 20.94 36.85 -10.04
CA LEU A 339 20.21 35.72 -9.47
C LEU A 339 21.20 34.66 -8.97
N GLU A 340 21.13 34.35 -7.68
CA GLU A 340 21.97 33.35 -7.00
C GLU A 340 21.22 32.03 -6.79
N GLU A 341 19.89 32.07 -6.60
CA GLU A 341 19.06 30.88 -6.41
C GLU A 341 17.73 30.97 -7.16
N LEU A 342 17.45 29.95 -7.98
CA LEU A 342 16.19 29.75 -8.69
C LEU A 342 15.56 28.42 -8.29
N HIS A 343 14.42 28.49 -7.61
CA HIS A 343 13.65 27.32 -7.14
C HIS A 343 12.24 27.35 -7.75
N LEU A 344 11.93 26.37 -8.58
CA LEU A 344 10.66 26.23 -9.32
C LEU A 344 10.02 24.83 -9.12
N ASP A 345 10.41 24.12 -8.07
CA ASP A 345 10.06 22.71 -7.88
C ASP A 345 8.56 22.50 -7.63
N SER A 346 8.06 21.28 -7.86
CA SER A 346 6.68 20.88 -7.58
C SER A 346 5.65 21.86 -8.17
N ASN A 347 5.71 22.03 -9.50
CA ASN A 347 4.86 22.91 -10.30
C ASN A 347 4.43 22.20 -11.60
N ASN A 348 3.69 22.90 -12.46
CA ASN A 348 3.20 22.44 -13.75
C ASN A 348 3.96 23.07 -14.95
N PHE A 349 5.23 23.46 -14.79
CA PHE A 349 6.01 24.02 -15.89
C PHE A 349 6.34 22.96 -16.94
N GLN A 350 6.33 23.36 -18.22
CA GLN A 350 6.40 22.45 -19.36
C GLN A 350 7.33 22.93 -20.47
N GLY A 351 7.64 22.03 -21.41
CA GLY A 351 8.51 22.33 -22.56
C GLY A 351 10.00 22.25 -22.20
N GLN A 352 10.86 22.84 -23.04
CA GLN A 352 12.31 22.76 -22.87
C GLN A 352 12.83 23.74 -21.82
N ILE A 353 13.87 23.33 -21.09
CA ILE A 353 14.66 24.21 -20.23
C ILE A 353 15.36 25.24 -21.14
N PRO A 354 15.20 26.56 -20.93
CA PRO A 354 15.80 27.57 -21.83
C PRO A 354 17.32 27.58 -21.78
N THR A 355 17.97 27.68 -22.95
CA THR A 355 19.43 27.83 -23.04
C THR A 355 19.93 29.07 -22.30
N ALA A 356 19.14 30.14 -22.25
CA ALA A 356 19.42 31.40 -21.57
C ALA A 356 19.56 31.28 -20.04
N LEU A 357 19.12 30.18 -19.41
CA LEU A 357 19.44 29.92 -18.00
C LEU A 357 20.94 29.70 -17.79
N GLY A 358 21.68 29.30 -18.83
CA GLY A 358 23.14 29.18 -18.80
C GLY A 358 23.89 30.52 -18.76
N ASP A 359 23.22 31.64 -19.08
CA ASP A 359 23.82 32.99 -19.05
C ASP A 359 23.86 33.58 -17.63
N LEU A 360 23.19 32.93 -16.65
CA LEU A 360 23.04 33.38 -15.26
C LEU A 360 24.31 33.12 -14.42
N GLY A 361 25.44 33.74 -14.78
CA GLY A 361 26.75 33.45 -14.17
C GLY A 361 26.87 33.63 -12.63
N SER A 362 25.89 34.25 -11.96
CA SER A 362 25.81 34.35 -10.49
C SER A 362 25.14 33.14 -9.82
N LEU A 363 24.48 32.26 -10.58
CA LEU A 363 23.60 31.21 -10.07
C LEU A 363 24.38 30.11 -9.34
N LYS A 364 23.96 29.84 -8.11
CA LYS A 364 24.47 28.80 -7.20
C LYS A 364 23.51 27.61 -7.12
N LYS A 365 22.19 27.87 -7.12
CA LYS A 365 21.17 26.83 -7.07
C LYS A 365 20.18 26.93 -8.21
N LEU A 366 19.98 25.81 -8.91
CA LEU A 366 18.93 25.61 -9.89
C LEU A 366 18.13 24.37 -9.51
N LYS A 367 16.90 24.56 -9.03
CA LYS A 367 16.00 23.49 -8.59
C LYS A 367 14.71 23.55 -9.44
N LEU A 368 14.50 22.54 -10.27
CA LEU A 368 13.42 22.41 -11.26
C LEU A 368 12.64 21.09 -11.08
N ARG A 369 12.74 20.45 -9.92
CA ARG A 369 12.23 19.09 -9.65
C ARG A 369 10.70 19.03 -9.77
N GLN A 370 10.15 17.88 -10.16
CA GLN A 370 8.70 17.61 -10.15
C GLN A 370 7.93 18.65 -10.98
N ASN A 371 8.18 18.62 -12.29
CA ASN A 371 7.55 19.44 -13.32
C ASN A 371 7.32 18.59 -14.59
N ALA A 372 6.87 19.20 -15.68
CA ALA A 372 6.71 18.58 -17.00
C ALA A 372 7.77 19.08 -18.02
N PHE A 373 8.98 19.41 -17.56
CA PHE A 373 10.07 19.78 -18.47
C PHE A 373 10.44 18.61 -19.39
N SER A 374 10.75 18.90 -20.66
CA SER A 374 10.90 17.90 -21.73
C SER A 374 12.03 18.26 -22.70
N GLY A 375 12.48 17.29 -23.48
CA GLY A 375 13.64 17.45 -24.36
C GLY A 375 14.97 17.34 -23.62
N GLU A 376 16.06 17.78 -24.24
CA GLU A 376 17.43 17.58 -23.73
C GLU A 376 17.84 18.63 -22.67
N ILE A 377 18.75 18.23 -21.77
CA ILE A 377 19.40 19.16 -20.84
C ILE A 377 20.30 20.13 -21.64
N PRO A 378 20.08 21.47 -21.55
CA PRO A 378 20.85 22.42 -22.35
C PRO A 378 22.35 22.39 -22.00
N PRO A 379 23.26 22.20 -22.98
CA PRO A 379 24.70 22.24 -22.74
C PRO A 379 25.19 23.59 -22.20
N SER A 380 24.43 24.68 -22.39
CA SER A 380 24.73 26.01 -21.84
C SER A 380 24.66 26.06 -20.31
N LEU A 381 23.92 25.16 -19.63
CA LEU A 381 23.96 25.08 -18.17
C LEU A 381 25.37 24.78 -17.65
N GLY A 382 26.22 24.12 -18.44
CA GLY A 382 27.65 23.91 -18.13
C GLY A 382 28.49 25.20 -18.06
N ALA A 383 27.95 26.37 -18.41
CA ALA A 383 28.63 27.66 -18.22
C ALA A 383 28.50 28.21 -16.79
N LEU A 384 27.62 27.63 -15.96
CA LEU A 384 27.30 28.10 -14.61
C LEU A 384 28.37 27.69 -13.58
N GLY A 385 29.59 28.22 -13.71
CA GLY A 385 30.76 27.82 -12.89
C GLY A 385 30.61 28.03 -11.38
N ASN A 386 29.62 28.83 -10.93
CA ASN A 386 29.26 29.07 -9.53
C ASN A 386 28.18 28.11 -8.98
N LEU A 387 27.59 27.26 -9.83
CA LEU A 387 26.49 26.37 -9.45
C LEU A 387 26.98 25.30 -8.47
N THR A 388 26.47 25.31 -7.23
CA THR A 388 26.69 24.27 -6.21
C THR A 388 25.65 23.16 -6.28
N ASP A 389 24.44 23.51 -6.74
CA ASP A 389 23.26 22.67 -6.67
C ASP A 389 22.52 22.64 -8.01
N LEU A 390 22.30 21.44 -8.55
CA LEU A 390 21.42 21.19 -9.69
C LEU A 390 20.43 20.08 -9.35
N ASP A 391 19.13 20.38 -9.33
CA ASP A 391 18.07 19.36 -9.30
C ASP A 391 17.12 19.51 -10.50
N LEU A 392 17.07 18.47 -11.33
CA LEU A 392 16.22 18.34 -12.51
C LEU A 392 15.24 17.16 -12.40
N SER A 393 15.17 16.52 -11.24
CA SER A 393 14.51 15.24 -11.04
C SER A 393 12.99 15.27 -11.30
N THR A 394 12.38 14.12 -11.58
CA THR A 394 10.92 13.96 -11.73
C THR A 394 10.39 14.88 -12.83
N ASN A 395 10.90 14.67 -14.05
CA ASN A 395 10.61 15.44 -15.26
C ASN A 395 10.67 14.53 -16.51
N THR A 396 10.10 14.96 -17.63
CA THR A 396 10.15 14.24 -18.92
C THR A 396 11.39 14.55 -19.77
N LEU A 397 12.53 14.83 -19.14
CA LEU A 397 13.80 15.14 -19.82
C LEU A 397 14.37 13.90 -20.52
N THR A 398 14.97 14.09 -21.69
CA THR A 398 15.47 13.04 -22.61
C THR A 398 16.91 13.33 -23.07
N GLY A 399 17.52 12.43 -23.83
CA GLY A 399 18.90 12.60 -24.32
C GLY A 399 19.93 12.10 -23.31
N THR A 400 20.99 12.88 -23.08
CA THR A 400 22.17 12.50 -22.26
C THR A 400 22.63 13.66 -21.35
N ILE A 401 23.43 13.37 -20.31
CA ILE A 401 24.09 14.40 -19.49
C ILE A 401 25.16 15.13 -20.34
N PRO A 402 25.13 16.47 -20.49
CA PRO A 402 26.06 17.19 -21.37
C PRO A 402 27.52 17.12 -20.92
N THR A 403 28.45 16.94 -21.87
CA THR A 403 29.90 16.96 -21.62
C THR A 403 30.43 18.32 -21.16
N THR A 404 29.67 19.40 -21.34
CA THR A 404 29.98 20.72 -20.80
C THR A 404 29.90 20.79 -19.27
N PHE A 405 29.28 19.81 -18.60
CA PHE A 405 29.16 19.79 -17.14
C PHE A 405 30.52 19.63 -16.42
N ALA A 406 31.57 19.20 -17.14
CA ALA A 406 32.95 19.23 -16.62
C ALA A 406 33.44 20.63 -16.22
N ASN A 407 32.79 21.70 -16.71
CA ASN A 407 33.13 23.09 -16.38
C ASN A 407 32.45 23.60 -15.09
N LEU A 408 31.56 22.82 -14.46
CA LEU A 408 30.80 23.22 -13.27
C LEU A 408 31.65 23.14 -11.99
N SER A 409 32.69 23.96 -11.90
CA SER A 409 33.76 23.87 -10.88
C SER A 409 33.30 23.95 -9.42
N ALA A 410 32.13 24.55 -9.14
CA ALA A 410 31.58 24.67 -7.79
C ALA A 410 30.59 23.56 -7.40
N LEU A 411 30.22 22.66 -8.32
CA LEU A 411 29.08 21.75 -8.15
C LEU A 411 29.36 20.68 -7.10
N ARG A 412 28.41 20.55 -6.16
CA ARG A 412 28.40 19.56 -5.07
C ARG A 412 27.32 18.51 -5.27
N MET A 413 26.12 18.92 -5.68
CA MET A 413 24.95 18.05 -5.77
C MET A 413 24.39 18.07 -7.19
N ILE A 414 24.36 16.90 -7.83
CA ILE A 414 23.70 16.70 -9.13
C ILE A 414 22.59 15.66 -9.01
N TYR A 415 21.34 16.14 -9.00
CA TYR A 415 20.14 15.32 -8.87
C TYR A 415 19.38 15.32 -10.21
N ILE A 416 19.27 14.14 -10.83
CA ILE A 416 18.50 13.91 -12.04
C ILE A 416 17.82 12.54 -11.90
N ARG A 417 16.98 12.39 -10.86
CA ARG A 417 16.20 11.17 -10.62
C ARG A 417 14.89 11.18 -11.42
N ASP A 418 14.31 10.02 -11.70
CA ASP A 418 12.96 9.88 -12.26
C ASP A 418 12.76 10.69 -13.57
N THR A 419 13.62 10.47 -14.57
CA THR A 419 13.50 11.09 -15.91
C THR A 419 13.67 10.08 -17.05
N GLN A 420 13.77 10.55 -18.30
CA GLN A 420 13.92 9.73 -19.50
C GLN A 420 15.30 9.91 -20.15
N LEU A 421 16.31 10.35 -19.38
CA LEU A 421 17.71 10.35 -19.82
C LEU A 421 18.20 8.93 -20.12
N SER A 422 19.11 8.81 -21.08
CA SER A 422 19.56 7.54 -21.65
C SER A 422 21.05 7.55 -21.98
N GLY A 423 21.57 6.42 -22.46
CA GLY A 423 22.98 6.28 -22.84
C GLY A 423 23.92 6.12 -21.63
N PRO A 424 25.24 6.16 -21.82
CA PRO A 424 26.20 5.94 -20.74
C PRO A 424 26.31 7.17 -19.81
N ILE A 425 26.39 6.92 -18.50
CA ILE A 425 26.76 7.95 -17.52
C ILE A 425 28.17 8.46 -17.87
N PRO A 426 28.39 9.77 -18.08
CA PRO A 426 29.66 10.29 -18.56
C PRO A 426 30.67 10.45 -17.41
N TRP A 427 31.10 9.34 -16.82
CA TRP A 427 32.02 9.30 -15.67
C TRP A 427 33.26 10.19 -15.84
N GLY A 428 33.86 10.19 -17.03
CA GLY A 428 35.00 11.05 -17.37
C GLY A 428 34.70 12.55 -17.26
N THR A 429 33.51 12.99 -17.67
CA THR A 429 33.03 14.38 -17.52
C THR A 429 32.84 14.73 -16.04
N LEU A 430 32.06 13.91 -15.32
CA LEU A 430 31.72 14.18 -13.92
C LEU A 430 32.96 14.20 -13.01
N SER A 431 33.97 13.41 -13.33
CA SER A 431 35.24 13.36 -12.58
C SER A 431 36.09 14.62 -12.64
N GLN A 432 35.79 15.57 -13.54
CA GLN A 432 36.47 16.87 -13.58
C GLN A 432 35.90 17.87 -12.58
N ILE A 433 34.78 17.55 -11.93
CA ILE A 433 34.11 18.40 -10.94
C ILE A 433 34.76 18.15 -9.57
N PRO A 434 35.59 19.07 -9.03
CA PRO A 434 36.47 18.79 -7.89
C PRO A 434 35.76 18.74 -6.53
N HIS A 435 34.50 19.18 -6.48
CA HIS A 435 33.72 19.34 -5.26
C HIS A 435 32.42 18.51 -5.26
N LEU A 436 32.27 17.59 -6.22
CA LEU A 436 31.09 16.76 -6.36
C LEU A 436 30.95 15.82 -5.14
N GLU A 437 29.94 16.04 -4.32
CA GLU A 437 29.65 15.32 -3.08
C GLU A 437 28.56 14.26 -3.27
N GLU A 438 27.58 14.52 -4.15
CA GLU A 438 26.40 13.67 -4.34
C GLU A 438 26.00 13.53 -5.81
N ILE A 439 25.73 12.28 -6.22
CA ILE A 439 25.27 11.90 -7.57
C ILE A 439 23.97 11.10 -7.43
N MET A 440 22.85 11.64 -7.91
CA MET A 440 21.54 10.98 -7.81
C MET A 440 20.89 10.84 -9.20
N PHE A 441 21.06 9.69 -9.85
CA PHE A 441 20.57 9.36 -11.19
C PHE A 441 19.58 8.17 -11.22
N THR A 442 18.99 7.83 -10.07
CA THR A 442 17.97 6.77 -9.93
C THR A 442 16.77 6.97 -10.85
N GLY A 443 16.25 5.91 -11.47
CA GLY A 443 15.00 5.99 -12.24
C GLY A 443 15.17 6.67 -13.59
N ASN A 444 16.07 6.14 -14.42
CA ASN A 444 16.35 6.63 -15.78
C ASN A 444 16.58 5.44 -16.73
N GLN A 445 17.03 5.72 -17.96
CA GLN A 445 17.38 4.73 -18.98
C GLN A 445 18.90 4.70 -19.24
N PHE A 446 19.72 5.05 -18.24
CA PHE A 446 21.18 5.02 -18.39
C PHE A 446 21.68 3.59 -18.57
N ASN A 447 22.63 3.39 -19.47
CA ASN A 447 23.18 2.10 -19.84
C ASN A 447 24.73 2.12 -19.86
N GLY A 448 25.35 1.12 -20.51
CA GLY A 448 26.81 0.95 -20.45
C GLY A 448 27.23 0.30 -19.13
N THR A 449 28.40 0.66 -18.61
CA THR A 449 29.00 0.02 -17.41
C THR A 449 29.45 1.04 -16.37
N LEU A 450 29.73 0.54 -15.16
CA LEU A 450 30.59 1.23 -14.20
C LEU A 450 32.01 1.42 -14.80
N PRO A 451 32.75 2.46 -14.40
CA PRO A 451 34.05 2.78 -15.02
C PRO A 451 35.13 1.77 -14.61
N LEU A 452 35.92 1.28 -15.57
CA LEU A 452 37.04 0.36 -15.30
C LEU A 452 38.36 1.08 -14.94
N THR A 453 38.53 2.31 -15.42
CA THR A 453 39.69 3.16 -15.15
C THR A 453 39.24 4.39 -14.40
N PHE A 454 39.78 4.58 -13.21
CA PHE A 454 39.24 5.50 -12.23
C PHE A 454 39.88 6.88 -12.30
N ALA A 455 39.03 7.90 -12.42
CA ALA A 455 39.36 9.27 -12.05
C ALA A 455 38.91 9.52 -10.60
N ASN A 456 39.59 10.42 -9.90
CA ASN A 456 39.52 10.57 -8.46
C ASN A 456 38.29 11.40 -8.03
N PHE A 457 37.20 10.73 -7.65
CA PHE A 457 36.00 11.35 -7.09
C PHE A 457 36.16 11.61 -5.58
N SER A 458 37.22 12.32 -5.19
CA SER A 458 37.62 12.46 -3.78
C SER A 458 36.59 13.16 -2.88
N ALA A 459 35.62 13.88 -3.43
CA ALA A 459 34.57 14.56 -2.65
C ALA A 459 33.29 13.72 -2.51
N VAL A 460 33.06 12.71 -3.36
CA VAL A 460 31.78 11.99 -3.41
C VAL A 460 31.58 11.15 -2.15
N GLN A 461 30.48 11.39 -1.47
CA GLN A 461 30.01 10.67 -0.27
C GLN A 461 28.75 9.84 -0.56
N LYS A 462 27.95 10.21 -1.57
CA LYS A 462 26.73 9.48 -1.93
C LYS A 462 26.55 9.28 -3.44
N MET A 463 26.17 8.07 -3.82
CA MET A 463 25.84 7.71 -5.20
C MET A 463 24.57 6.84 -5.27
N GLU A 464 23.49 7.39 -5.81
CA GLU A 464 22.28 6.64 -6.19
C GLU A 464 22.19 6.54 -7.73
N ILE A 465 22.32 5.33 -8.28
CA ILE A 465 22.24 5.04 -9.73
C ILE A 465 21.32 3.82 -10.01
N GLY A 466 20.39 3.55 -9.10
CA GLY A 466 19.45 2.43 -9.21
C GLY A 466 18.37 2.63 -10.28
N PHE A 467 17.54 1.62 -10.56
CA PHE A 467 16.42 1.69 -11.51
C PHE A 467 16.87 2.24 -12.88
N ASN A 468 17.80 1.52 -13.51
CA ASN A 468 18.46 1.89 -14.77
C ASN A 468 18.78 0.62 -15.61
N GLN A 469 19.51 0.77 -16.71
CA GLN A 469 19.91 -0.31 -17.62
C GLN A 469 21.43 -0.56 -17.59
N LEU A 470 22.10 -0.34 -16.44
CA LEU A 470 23.55 -0.52 -16.29
C LEU A 470 23.94 -2.00 -16.33
N THR A 471 25.07 -2.30 -16.97
CA THR A 471 25.57 -3.65 -17.26
C THR A 471 27.03 -3.83 -16.85
N GLY A 472 27.55 -5.05 -16.99
CA GLY A 472 28.93 -5.38 -16.60
C GLY A 472 29.05 -5.61 -15.09
N SER A 473 30.27 -5.57 -14.56
CA SER A 473 30.54 -5.89 -13.16
C SER A 473 30.89 -4.68 -12.31
N ILE A 474 30.72 -4.82 -10.99
CA ILE A 474 31.33 -3.93 -10.00
C ILE A 474 32.86 -4.10 -10.14
N PRO A 475 33.63 -3.04 -10.49
CA PRO A 475 35.06 -3.19 -10.73
C PRO A 475 35.88 -3.06 -9.43
N ASP A 476 36.96 -3.84 -9.32
CA ASP A 476 37.72 -4.00 -8.06
C ASP A 476 38.11 -2.67 -7.38
N GLY A 477 38.66 -1.72 -8.13
CA GLY A 477 39.12 -0.43 -7.59
C GLY A 477 38.03 0.60 -7.30
N ILE A 478 36.75 0.21 -7.22
CA ILE A 478 35.62 1.15 -7.02
C ILE A 478 35.82 2.05 -5.79
N CYS A 479 36.34 1.50 -4.70
CA CYS A 479 36.65 2.25 -3.48
C CYS A 479 37.86 3.20 -3.63
N ASP A 480 38.78 2.89 -4.54
CA ASP A 480 39.95 3.74 -4.80
C ASP A 480 39.55 4.97 -5.65
N SER A 481 38.46 4.88 -6.42
CA SER A 481 37.80 6.02 -7.10
C SER A 481 36.96 6.89 -6.16
N PHE A 482 36.23 6.26 -5.24
CA PHE A 482 35.26 6.91 -4.35
C PHE A 482 35.69 6.74 -2.87
N PRO A 483 36.89 7.23 -2.47
CA PRO A 483 37.49 6.92 -1.16
C PRO A 483 36.76 7.55 0.04
N ASN A 484 35.75 8.38 -0.21
CA ASN A 484 34.91 8.99 0.82
C ASN A 484 33.43 8.51 0.77
N ILE A 485 33.12 7.51 -0.05
CA ILE A 485 31.75 6.97 -0.17
C ILE A 485 31.22 6.47 1.18
N ARG A 486 29.99 6.85 1.49
CA ARG A 486 29.18 6.39 2.62
C ARG A 486 27.99 5.59 2.14
N GLU A 487 27.27 6.10 1.14
CA GLU A 487 26.04 5.49 0.64
C GLU A 487 26.20 5.18 -0.86
N VAL A 488 26.00 3.93 -1.24
CA VAL A 488 26.01 3.51 -2.65
C VAL A 488 24.83 2.61 -2.98
N SER A 489 24.01 3.04 -3.95
CA SER A 489 22.84 2.30 -4.43
C SER A 489 22.86 2.12 -5.94
N PHE A 490 22.86 0.86 -6.40
CA PHE A 490 22.79 0.48 -7.82
C PHE A 490 21.76 -0.63 -8.06
N GLN A 491 20.74 -0.70 -7.20
CA GLN A 491 19.62 -1.63 -7.31
C GLN A 491 18.84 -1.53 -8.64
N TYR A 492 18.07 -2.55 -9.02
CA TYR A 492 17.25 -2.56 -10.24
C TYR A 492 18.04 -2.17 -11.50
N ASN A 493 19.05 -3.00 -11.82
CA ASN A 493 19.94 -2.85 -12.98
C ASN A 493 20.25 -4.25 -13.56
N HIS A 494 21.23 -4.34 -14.46
CA HIS A 494 21.69 -5.59 -15.09
C HIS A 494 23.18 -5.87 -14.78
N LEU A 495 23.65 -5.45 -13.60
CA LEU A 495 25.02 -5.69 -13.14
C LEU A 495 25.22 -7.18 -12.79
N MET A 496 26.44 -7.69 -13.00
CA MET A 496 26.75 -9.12 -12.93
C MET A 496 28.17 -9.39 -12.39
N GLY A 497 28.46 -10.64 -12.06
CA GLY A 497 29.74 -11.01 -11.43
C GLY A 497 29.72 -10.79 -9.91
N PRO A 498 30.83 -11.02 -9.21
CA PRO A 498 30.90 -10.94 -7.75
C PRO A 498 31.01 -9.50 -7.23
N ILE A 499 30.70 -9.33 -5.94
CA ILE A 499 31.12 -8.15 -5.18
C ILE A 499 32.64 -8.26 -4.95
N PRO A 500 33.44 -7.26 -5.32
CA PRO A 500 34.89 -7.39 -5.28
C PRO A 500 35.43 -7.36 -3.84
N PRO A 501 36.41 -8.21 -3.46
CA PRO A 501 36.94 -8.25 -2.09
C PRO A 501 37.57 -6.93 -1.60
N SER A 502 37.99 -6.08 -2.54
CA SER A 502 38.48 -4.71 -2.31
C SER A 502 37.42 -3.72 -1.86
N ILE A 503 36.14 -4.11 -1.76
CA ILE A 503 35.06 -3.30 -1.16
C ILE A 503 35.43 -2.76 0.24
N LYS A 504 36.30 -3.48 0.95
CA LYS A 504 36.85 -3.06 2.25
C LYS A 504 37.68 -1.77 2.24
N ASN A 505 38.18 -1.33 1.09
CA ASN A 505 38.87 -0.05 0.96
C ASN A 505 37.90 1.13 1.15
N CYS A 506 36.58 0.91 1.00
CA CYS A 506 35.55 1.89 1.29
C CYS A 506 35.34 2.02 2.82
N THR A 507 36.37 2.46 3.56
CA THR A 507 36.36 2.46 5.04
C THR A 507 35.33 3.39 5.69
N LYS A 508 34.60 4.17 4.89
CA LYS A 508 33.50 5.05 5.32
C LYS A 508 32.12 4.54 4.89
N LEU A 509 32.04 3.37 4.24
CA LEU A 509 30.78 2.80 3.77
C LEU A 509 29.83 2.56 4.95
N GLU A 510 28.71 3.26 4.92
CA GLU A 510 27.60 3.17 5.85
C GLU A 510 26.50 2.30 5.21
N ASP A 511 26.09 2.57 3.97
CA ASP A 511 25.01 1.83 3.30
C ASP A 511 25.42 1.32 1.91
N ILE A 512 25.09 0.04 1.63
CA ILE A 512 25.27 -0.58 0.30
C ILE A 512 24.00 -1.33 -0.14
N VAL A 513 23.45 -0.91 -1.27
CA VAL A 513 22.15 -1.40 -1.80
C VAL A 513 22.30 -1.81 -3.26
N PHE A 514 22.25 -3.12 -3.52
CA PHE A 514 22.50 -3.74 -4.84
C PHE A 514 21.40 -4.70 -5.31
N SER A 515 20.24 -4.61 -4.68
CA SER A 515 19.04 -5.42 -4.92
C SER A 515 18.59 -5.46 -6.38
N HIS A 516 17.90 -6.51 -6.83
CA HIS A 516 17.44 -6.66 -8.22
C HIS A 516 18.55 -6.41 -9.27
N ASN A 517 19.54 -7.29 -9.27
CA ASN A 517 20.62 -7.36 -10.26
C ASN A 517 20.92 -8.85 -10.59
N ASN A 518 21.96 -9.11 -11.37
CA ASN A 518 22.44 -10.45 -11.69
C ASN A 518 23.82 -10.73 -11.03
N ILE A 519 24.06 -10.14 -9.85
CA ILE A 519 25.31 -10.28 -9.09
C ILE A 519 25.41 -11.69 -8.54
N SER A 520 26.60 -12.29 -8.64
CA SER A 520 26.82 -13.74 -8.60
C SER A 520 28.05 -14.16 -7.81
N GLY A 521 27.98 -15.27 -7.09
CA GLY A 521 29.10 -15.81 -6.32
C GLY A 521 28.96 -15.52 -4.82
N PRO A 522 30.03 -15.73 -4.02
CA PRO A 522 29.97 -15.58 -2.57
C PRO A 522 29.94 -14.12 -2.12
N LEU A 523 29.27 -13.89 -1.00
CA LEU A 523 29.42 -12.68 -0.20
C LEU A 523 30.88 -12.59 0.31
N PRO A 524 31.61 -11.50 0.07
CA PRO A 524 33.02 -11.41 0.44
C PRO A 524 33.17 -11.13 1.95
N SER A 525 33.85 -12.02 2.68
CA SER A 525 34.10 -11.85 4.12
C SER A 525 34.84 -10.56 4.47
N THR A 526 35.60 -9.99 3.52
CA THR A 526 36.25 -8.68 3.65
C THR A 526 35.28 -7.52 3.81
N LEU A 527 33.99 -7.65 3.46
CA LEU A 527 32.97 -6.63 3.79
C LEU A 527 32.80 -6.49 5.31
N GLY A 528 33.14 -7.51 6.10
CA GLY A 528 33.23 -7.43 7.56
C GLY A 528 34.29 -6.44 8.07
N GLU A 529 35.26 -6.03 7.24
CA GLU A 529 36.23 -4.98 7.59
C GLU A 529 35.64 -3.55 7.48
N CYS A 530 34.43 -3.39 6.91
CA CYS A 530 33.75 -2.09 6.75
C CYS A 530 33.06 -1.63 8.04
N ALA A 531 33.82 -1.28 9.07
CA ALA A 531 33.31 -1.01 10.42
C ALA A 531 32.21 0.08 10.56
N SER A 532 32.02 0.94 9.55
CA SER A 532 30.94 1.94 9.49
C SER A 532 29.57 1.38 9.07
N LEU A 533 29.50 0.15 8.53
CA LEU A 533 28.32 -0.35 7.83
C LEU A 533 27.08 -0.44 8.74
N GLN A 534 25.97 0.14 8.26
CA GLN A 534 24.66 0.29 8.90
C GLN A 534 23.56 -0.40 8.09
N TRP A 535 23.58 -0.32 6.76
CA TRP A 535 22.61 -1.01 5.87
C TRP A 535 23.30 -1.89 4.84
N LEU A 536 22.87 -3.15 4.74
CA LEU A 536 23.39 -4.14 3.80
C LEU A 536 22.26 -4.87 3.07
N GLU A 537 22.08 -4.53 1.79
CA GLU A 537 20.92 -4.97 1.02
C GLU A 537 21.30 -5.47 -0.39
N GLY A 538 20.90 -6.70 -0.71
CA GLY A 538 21.26 -7.38 -1.96
C GLY A 538 20.24 -8.41 -2.45
N TRP A 539 18.96 -8.23 -2.11
CA TRP A 539 17.91 -9.19 -2.46
C TRP A 539 17.63 -9.26 -3.97
N GLY A 540 17.05 -10.35 -4.46
CA GLY A 540 16.76 -10.53 -5.89
C GLY A 540 18.04 -10.56 -6.74
N ASN A 541 18.98 -11.43 -6.37
CA ASN A 541 20.27 -11.62 -7.05
C ASN A 541 20.57 -13.12 -7.20
N VAL A 542 21.78 -13.48 -7.65
CA VAL A 542 22.24 -14.87 -7.75
C VAL A 542 23.49 -15.14 -6.89
N LEU A 543 23.54 -14.53 -5.70
CA LEU A 543 24.56 -14.80 -4.68
C LEU A 543 24.50 -16.26 -4.22
N THR A 544 25.64 -16.84 -3.85
CA THR A 544 25.80 -18.27 -3.53
C THR A 544 26.66 -18.51 -2.29
N GLY A 545 26.57 -19.67 -1.66
CA GLY A 545 27.47 -20.04 -0.55
C GLY A 545 27.02 -19.47 0.80
N PRO A 546 27.87 -19.50 1.84
CA PRO A 546 27.47 -19.14 3.20
C PRO A 546 27.46 -17.64 3.47
N LEU A 547 26.68 -17.24 4.48
CA LEU A 547 26.82 -15.95 5.15
C LEU A 547 28.18 -15.90 5.87
N PRO A 548 29.04 -14.87 5.64
CA PRO A 548 30.34 -14.79 6.29
C PRO A 548 30.23 -14.56 7.81
N PRO A 549 30.84 -15.41 8.67
CA PRO A 549 30.90 -15.19 10.11
C PRO A 549 31.53 -13.84 10.50
N GLU A 550 32.45 -13.33 9.67
CA GLU A 550 33.13 -12.05 9.85
C GLU A 550 32.15 -10.86 9.92
N TYR A 551 30.95 -10.99 9.35
CA TYR A 551 29.93 -9.93 9.41
C TYR A 551 29.47 -9.66 10.86
N GLY A 552 29.62 -10.63 11.78
CA GLY A 552 29.38 -10.41 13.22
C GLY A 552 30.29 -9.34 13.86
N SER A 553 31.36 -8.92 13.18
CA SER A 553 32.20 -7.80 13.63
C SER A 553 31.64 -6.41 13.30
N LEU A 554 30.60 -6.31 12.45
CA LEU A 554 29.98 -5.06 12.00
C LEU A 554 29.06 -4.47 13.09
N LYS A 555 29.65 -3.87 14.12
CA LYS A 555 28.94 -3.41 15.33
C LYS A 555 27.90 -2.29 15.10
N ASN A 556 27.95 -1.59 13.97
CA ASN A 556 26.96 -0.58 13.60
C ASN A 556 25.79 -1.14 12.79
N LEU A 557 25.84 -2.40 12.35
CA LEU A 557 24.92 -2.95 11.34
C LEU A 557 23.49 -3.02 11.88
N THR A 558 22.57 -2.34 11.19
CA THR A 558 21.16 -2.16 11.59
C THR A 558 20.23 -3.05 10.78
N ALA A 559 20.52 -3.26 9.49
CA ALA A 559 19.72 -4.07 8.58
C ALA A 559 20.58 -5.00 7.72
N ILE A 560 20.11 -6.24 7.54
CA ILE A 560 20.56 -7.20 6.53
C ILE A 560 19.34 -7.70 5.77
N ASN A 561 19.34 -7.56 4.44
CA ASN A 561 18.36 -8.20 3.57
C ASN A 561 19.04 -8.82 2.34
N PHE A 562 18.96 -10.15 2.23
CA PHE A 562 19.46 -10.94 1.09
C PHE A 562 18.38 -11.87 0.52
N ASP A 563 17.11 -11.48 0.56
CA ASP A 563 16.00 -12.30 0.09
C ASP A 563 16.14 -12.69 -1.39
N ASN A 564 15.50 -13.78 -1.82
CA ASN A 564 15.49 -14.23 -3.22
C ASN A 564 16.92 -14.34 -3.82
N ASN A 565 17.70 -15.26 -3.27
CA ASN A 565 19.09 -15.54 -3.63
C ASN A 565 19.39 -17.06 -3.54
N LYS A 566 20.65 -17.48 -3.64
CA LYS A 566 21.09 -18.88 -3.53
C LYS A 566 22.09 -19.09 -2.39
N LEU A 567 21.99 -18.27 -1.33
CA LEU A 567 22.78 -18.43 -0.11
C LEU A 567 22.44 -19.75 0.59
N SER A 568 23.37 -20.29 1.38
CA SER A 568 23.32 -21.65 1.92
C SER A 568 24.07 -21.79 3.24
N GLY A 569 24.06 -22.99 3.84
CA GLY A 569 24.66 -23.20 5.16
C GLY A 569 23.84 -22.57 6.29
N PRO A 570 24.37 -22.50 7.53
CA PRO A 570 23.67 -21.95 8.68
C PRO A 570 23.85 -20.43 8.83
N ILE A 571 22.98 -19.82 9.62
CA ILE A 571 23.18 -18.47 10.16
C ILE A 571 24.36 -18.54 11.16
N PRO A 572 25.43 -17.72 11.02
CA PRO A 572 26.60 -17.79 11.90
C PRO A 572 26.26 -17.47 13.36
N GLN A 573 26.92 -18.14 14.32
CA GLN A 573 26.76 -17.84 15.75
C GLN A 573 27.25 -16.43 16.07
N GLU A 574 28.26 -15.99 15.34
CA GLU A 574 28.91 -14.68 15.43
C GLU A 574 27.91 -13.53 15.29
N PHE A 575 26.74 -13.71 14.66
CA PHE A 575 25.70 -12.70 14.53
C PHE A 575 25.05 -12.32 15.89
N GLU A 576 25.29 -13.06 16.97
CA GLU A 576 24.98 -12.64 18.35
C GLU A 576 25.61 -11.28 18.71
N ASN A 577 26.66 -10.88 18.00
CA ASN A 577 27.40 -9.64 18.20
C ASN A 577 26.74 -8.39 17.63
N LEU A 578 25.69 -8.54 16.82
CA LEU A 578 25.05 -7.47 16.05
C LEU A 578 23.99 -6.72 16.87
N LEU A 579 24.43 -6.07 17.95
CA LEU A 579 23.54 -5.45 18.95
C LEU A 579 22.70 -4.26 18.43
N GLN A 580 22.97 -3.75 17.22
CA GLN A 580 22.18 -2.70 16.56
C GLN A 580 21.14 -3.24 15.57
N LEU A 581 21.19 -4.53 15.24
CA LEU A 581 20.38 -5.15 14.20
C LEU A 581 18.89 -5.11 14.56
N PHE A 582 18.10 -4.41 13.76
CA PHE A 582 16.64 -4.35 13.87
C PHE A 582 15.91 -5.16 12.79
N HIS A 583 16.57 -5.41 11.66
CA HIS A 583 16.01 -6.08 10.49
C HIS A 583 16.97 -7.18 10.00
N LEU A 584 16.48 -8.43 9.96
CA LEU A 584 17.14 -9.56 9.30
C LEU A 584 16.17 -10.29 8.37
N SER A 585 16.38 -10.16 7.06
CA SER A 585 15.67 -10.91 6.01
C SER A 585 16.65 -11.79 5.22
N LEU A 586 16.34 -13.09 5.17
CA LEU A 586 17.11 -14.12 4.45
C LEU A 586 16.17 -15.07 3.67
N ALA A 587 14.97 -14.61 3.32
CA ALA A 587 13.91 -15.42 2.74
C ALA A 587 14.21 -15.89 1.32
N THR A 588 13.54 -16.95 0.86
CA THR A 588 13.69 -17.48 -0.51
C THR A 588 15.17 -17.73 -0.86
N ASN A 589 15.81 -18.58 -0.06
CA ASN A 589 17.21 -18.96 -0.16
C ASN A 589 17.35 -20.47 0.13
N ASN A 590 18.58 -20.96 0.34
CA ASN A 590 18.86 -22.34 0.75
C ASN A 590 19.60 -22.41 2.11
N ILE A 591 19.33 -21.44 3.00
CA ILE A 591 19.80 -21.43 4.40
C ILE A 591 19.29 -22.69 5.11
N SER A 592 20.09 -23.26 6.00
CA SER A 592 19.94 -24.63 6.50
C SER A 592 20.41 -24.80 7.94
N GLY A 593 20.01 -25.89 8.60
CA GLY A 593 20.27 -26.09 10.03
C GLY A 593 19.22 -25.44 10.93
N PRO A 594 19.47 -25.33 12.25
CA PRO A 594 18.49 -24.82 13.20
C PRO A 594 18.40 -23.29 13.21
N VAL A 595 17.23 -22.77 13.60
CA VAL A 595 17.07 -21.35 13.96
C VAL A 595 17.92 -21.07 15.21
N PRO A 596 18.84 -20.08 15.20
CA PRO A 596 19.67 -19.80 16.37
C PRO A 596 18.89 -19.12 17.52
N ALA A 597 19.10 -19.60 18.74
CA ALA A 597 18.43 -19.08 19.93
C ALA A 597 18.85 -17.64 20.30
N PHE A 598 20.02 -17.17 19.86
CA PHE A 598 20.51 -15.82 20.19
C PHE A 598 19.68 -14.70 19.56
N LEU A 599 18.94 -14.98 18.48
CA LEU A 599 18.12 -13.98 17.77
C LEU A 599 17.06 -13.34 18.69
N GLY A 600 16.46 -14.12 19.61
CA GLY A 600 15.52 -13.61 20.63
C GLY A 600 16.17 -12.85 21.79
N SER A 601 17.50 -12.69 21.76
CA SER A 601 18.29 -11.91 22.72
C SER A 601 18.93 -10.66 22.11
N LEU A 602 18.76 -10.42 20.80
CA LEU A 602 19.21 -9.18 20.16
C LEU A 602 18.29 -8.02 20.57
N PRO A 603 18.82 -6.94 21.18
CA PRO A 603 18.01 -5.96 21.91
C PRO A 603 17.24 -4.97 21.01
N ARG A 604 17.37 -5.08 19.69
CA ARG A 604 16.71 -4.24 18.69
C ARG A 604 15.96 -5.01 17.60
N LEU A 605 16.06 -6.34 17.54
CA LEU A 605 15.53 -7.11 16.41
C LEU A 605 14.00 -7.08 16.37
N LEU A 606 13.43 -6.26 15.47
CA LEU A 606 11.99 -6.09 15.30
C LEU A 606 11.43 -7.01 14.22
N PHE A 607 12.20 -7.26 13.16
CA PHE A 607 11.79 -8.06 12.00
C PHE A 607 12.79 -9.19 11.76
N LEU A 608 12.29 -10.43 11.75
CA LEU A 608 13.03 -11.63 11.41
C LEU A 608 12.26 -12.45 10.38
N ASN A 609 12.76 -12.49 9.15
CA ASN A 609 12.19 -13.29 8.07
C ASN A 609 13.22 -14.30 7.55
N LEU A 610 12.92 -15.58 7.77
CA LEU A 610 13.69 -16.73 7.30
C LEU A 610 12.83 -17.66 6.41
N GLY A 611 11.70 -17.15 5.88
CA GLY A 611 10.72 -17.92 5.12
C GLY A 611 11.30 -18.53 3.83
N THR A 612 10.72 -19.61 3.33
CA THR A 612 11.14 -20.29 2.08
C THR A 612 12.63 -20.64 2.07
N ASN A 613 13.01 -21.61 2.91
CA ASN A 613 14.40 -22.04 3.13
C ASN A 613 14.51 -23.56 3.45
N SER A 614 15.72 -24.04 3.76
CA SER A 614 16.02 -25.42 4.15
C SER A 614 16.30 -25.58 5.66
N LEU A 615 15.75 -24.72 6.53
CA LEU A 615 15.94 -24.81 7.99
C LEU A 615 15.27 -26.07 8.58
N THR A 616 15.84 -26.60 9.66
CA THR A 616 15.51 -27.92 10.23
C THR A 616 15.53 -27.93 11.76
N GLY A 617 14.68 -28.74 12.38
CA GLY A 617 14.61 -28.91 13.85
C GLY A 617 13.52 -28.04 14.49
N THR A 618 13.56 -27.90 15.81
CA THR A 618 12.54 -27.17 16.58
C THR A 618 12.79 -25.66 16.63
N ILE A 619 11.75 -24.87 16.90
CA ILE A 619 11.92 -23.46 17.27
C ILE A 619 12.52 -23.42 18.69
N PRO A 620 13.68 -22.78 18.92
CA PRO A 620 14.29 -22.74 20.25
C PRO A 620 13.49 -21.81 21.20
N PRO A 621 13.15 -22.24 22.43
CA PRO A 621 12.45 -21.39 23.41
C PRO A 621 13.13 -20.06 23.72
N GLY A 622 14.44 -19.95 23.52
CA GLY A 622 15.20 -18.70 23.68
C GLY A 622 14.84 -17.60 22.69
N LEU A 623 14.20 -17.93 21.56
CA LEU A 623 13.70 -16.97 20.57
C LEU A 623 12.58 -16.08 21.15
N PHE A 624 11.85 -16.61 22.13
CA PHE A 624 10.74 -15.95 22.84
C PHE A 624 11.12 -15.69 24.31
N ASN A 625 12.36 -15.25 24.55
CA ASN A 625 12.76 -14.75 25.86
C ASN A 625 12.00 -13.45 26.20
N SER A 626 11.86 -13.12 27.49
CA SER A 626 11.17 -11.88 27.93
C SER A 626 11.91 -10.58 27.59
N SER A 627 13.10 -10.68 26.98
CA SER A 627 13.87 -9.58 26.39
C SER A 627 13.57 -9.37 24.90
N SER A 628 12.80 -10.24 24.26
CA SER A 628 12.57 -10.23 22.81
C SER A 628 11.69 -9.06 22.41
N VAL A 629 12.17 -8.23 21.48
CA VAL A 629 11.48 -7.05 20.96
C VAL A 629 10.85 -7.27 19.58
N LEU A 630 10.82 -8.54 19.11
CA LEU A 630 10.26 -8.92 17.81
C LEU A 630 8.81 -8.44 17.66
N LEU A 631 8.56 -7.76 16.53
CA LEU A 631 7.24 -7.38 16.04
C LEU A 631 6.76 -8.37 14.96
N GLN A 632 7.68 -8.88 14.14
CA GLN A 632 7.36 -9.80 13.05
C GLN A 632 8.34 -10.97 13.03
N ILE A 633 7.79 -12.18 12.95
CA ILE A 633 8.55 -13.42 12.77
C ILE A 633 7.93 -14.27 11.64
N HIS A 634 8.70 -14.46 10.56
CA HIS A 634 8.33 -15.34 9.45
C HIS A 634 9.35 -16.49 9.39
N LEU A 635 8.89 -17.73 9.60
CA LEU A 635 9.66 -18.98 9.53
C LEU A 635 8.98 -20.00 8.58
N ASP A 636 8.09 -19.52 7.72
CA ASP A 636 7.27 -20.36 6.86
C ASP A 636 8.08 -21.12 5.79
N SER A 637 7.46 -22.10 5.15
CA SER A 637 8.01 -22.77 3.96
C SER A 637 9.42 -23.34 4.18
N ASN A 638 9.58 -24.04 5.31
CA ASN A 638 10.83 -24.60 5.80
C ASN A 638 10.64 -26.09 6.17
N ARG A 639 11.59 -26.70 6.89
CA ARG A 639 11.53 -28.08 7.38
C ARG A 639 11.61 -28.14 8.91
N LEU A 640 11.09 -27.11 9.58
CA LEU A 640 11.01 -27.04 11.04
C LEU A 640 9.95 -28.02 11.54
N GLU A 641 10.18 -28.63 12.70
CA GLU A 641 9.43 -29.77 13.22
C GLU A 641 9.28 -29.72 14.75
N GLY A 642 8.39 -30.55 15.30
CA GLY A 642 8.06 -30.58 16.73
C GLY A 642 6.97 -29.59 17.13
N GLU A 643 6.81 -29.38 18.43
CA GLU A 643 5.73 -28.55 18.98
C GLU A 643 6.08 -27.05 18.95
N ILE A 644 5.07 -26.18 18.85
CA ILE A 644 5.23 -24.73 19.00
C ILE A 644 5.45 -24.43 20.50
N PRO A 645 6.58 -23.82 20.90
CA PRO A 645 6.95 -23.72 22.31
C PRO A 645 6.09 -22.74 23.11
N GLU A 646 5.60 -23.15 24.29
CA GLU A 646 4.75 -22.34 25.18
C GLU A 646 5.35 -20.97 25.54
N GLN A 647 6.68 -20.83 25.49
CA GLN A 647 7.38 -19.57 25.76
C GLN A 647 6.99 -18.46 24.77
N ILE A 648 6.36 -18.79 23.63
CA ILE A 648 5.91 -17.84 22.62
C ILE A 648 5.03 -16.72 23.19
N GLY A 649 4.15 -17.01 24.16
CA GLY A 649 3.32 -16.01 24.84
C GLY A 649 4.07 -14.91 25.60
N ARG A 650 5.39 -15.08 25.83
CA ARG A 650 6.24 -14.05 26.45
C ARG A 650 6.63 -12.93 25.48
N ALA A 651 6.57 -13.18 24.17
CA ALA A 651 6.96 -12.22 23.14
C ALA A 651 5.82 -11.22 22.82
N GLY A 652 5.27 -10.57 23.87
CA GLY A 652 4.05 -9.75 23.79
C GLY A 652 4.12 -8.51 22.87
N SER A 653 5.28 -8.22 22.29
CA SER A 653 5.45 -7.21 21.23
C SER A 653 5.02 -7.71 19.83
N LEU A 654 4.88 -9.02 19.63
CA LEU A 654 4.58 -9.63 18.32
C LEU A 654 3.25 -9.14 17.74
N GLN A 655 3.31 -8.81 16.44
CA GLN A 655 2.23 -8.36 15.58
C GLN A 655 2.01 -9.31 14.40
N GLN A 656 3.05 -9.98 13.88
CA GLN A 656 2.91 -11.02 12.86
C GLN A 656 3.69 -12.29 13.20
N LEU A 657 3.05 -13.43 12.99
CA LEU A 657 3.60 -14.78 13.14
C LEU A 657 3.20 -15.61 11.91
N LYS A 658 4.20 -16.00 11.09
CA LYS A 658 4.01 -16.85 9.90
C LYS A 658 4.88 -18.11 10.01
N PHE A 659 4.29 -19.24 10.39
CA PHE A 659 4.93 -20.56 10.52
C PHE A 659 4.34 -21.61 9.55
N HIS A 660 3.58 -21.19 8.55
CA HIS A 660 2.91 -22.08 7.60
C HIS A 660 3.91 -22.93 6.77
N ASN A 661 3.44 -24.01 6.14
CA ASN A 661 4.21 -24.85 5.23
C ASN A 661 5.50 -25.42 5.90
N ASN A 662 5.32 -26.10 7.03
CA ASN A 662 6.37 -26.71 7.86
C ASN A 662 5.92 -28.12 8.34
N ARG A 663 6.51 -28.65 9.41
CA ARG A 663 6.21 -29.96 10.02
C ARG A 663 5.89 -29.85 11.51
N PHE A 664 5.34 -28.72 11.95
CA PHE A 664 4.96 -28.54 13.35
C PHE A 664 3.84 -29.50 13.74
N ASN A 665 3.90 -30.03 14.96
CA ASN A 665 2.95 -31.02 15.48
C ASN A 665 2.52 -30.70 16.92
N GLY A 666 1.76 -31.59 17.55
CA GLY A 666 1.09 -31.31 18.82
C GLY A 666 -0.15 -30.42 18.62
N SER A 667 -0.47 -29.60 19.62
CA SER A 667 -1.55 -28.60 19.56
C SER A 667 -1.00 -27.18 19.56
N ILE A 668 -1.83 -26.20 19.18
CA ILE A 668 -1.49 -24.78 19.36
C ILE A 668 -1.39 -24.52 20.88
N PRO A 669 -0.28 -23.92 21.40
CA PRO A 669 -0.15 -23.64 22.82
C PRO A 669 -1.10 -22.52 23.24
N SER A 670 -1.79 -22.69 24.37
CA SER A 670 -2.78 -21.72 24.86
C SER A 670 -2.19 -20.35 25.18
N THR A 671 -0.90 -20.29 25.54
CA THR A 671 -0.14 -19.04 25.77
C THR A 671 0.02 -18.19 24.51
N LEU A 672 -0.25 -18.71 23.30
CA LEU A 672 -0.28 -17.88 22.10
C LEU A 672 -1.40 -16.81 22.18
N GLY A 673 -2.46 -17.07 22.96
CA GLY A 673 -3.50 -16.08 23.28
C GLY A 673 -3.03 -14.88 24.13
N ASP A 674 -1.86 -14.95 24.78
CA ASP A 674 -1.28 -13.83 25.53
C ASP A 674 -0.76 -12.72 24.60
N LEU A 675 -0.56 -13.02 23.31
CA LEU A 675 -0.04 -12.11 22.28
C LEU A 675 -1.09 -11.08 21.81
N THR A 676 -1.67 -10.31 22.73
CA THR A 676 -2.74 -9.32 22.45
C THR A 676 -2.39 -8.17 21.48
N ASN A 677 -1.17 -8.14 20.96
CA ASN A 677 -0.73 -7.27 19.86
C ASN A 677 -0.80 -7.92 18.46
N LEU A 678 -1.07 -9.23 18.36
CA LEU A 678 -1.04 -10.01 17.12
C LEU A 678 -2.14 -9.58 16.15
N THR A 679 -1.74 -9.29 14.91
CA THR A 679 -2.59 -8.95 13.76
C THR A 679 -2.64 -10.08 12.74
N THR A 680 -1.59 -10.89 12.62
CA THR A 680 -1.49 -12.00 11.66
C THR A 680 -0.99 -13.29 12.33
N LEU A 681 -1.74 -14.38 12.17
CA LEU A 681 -1.41 -15.71 12.67
C LEU A 681 -1.61 -16.77 11.57
N PHE A 682 -0.52 -17.15 10.90
CA PHE A 682 -0.55 -18.15 9.82
C PHE A 682 0.24 -19.40 10.21
N LEU A 683 -0.47 -20.52 10.42
CA LEU A 683 0.04 -21.84 10.81
C LEU A 683 -0.32 -22.96 9.79
N ARG A 684 -0.89 -22.58 8.63
CA ARG A 684 -1.36 -23.51 7.59
C ARG A 684 -0.33 -24.56 7.16
N LYS A 685 -0.78 -25.74 6.71
CA LYS A 685 0.08 -26.75 6.08
C LYS A 685 1.19 -27.21 7.03
N ASN A 686 0.73 -27.83 8.11
CA ASN A 686 1.54 -28.42 9.17
C ASN A 686 0.88 -29.75 9.60
N SER A 687 1.30 -30.32 10.73
CA SER A 687 0.68 -31.50 11.35
C SER A 687 0.13 -31.17 12.74
N LEU A 688 -0.35 -29.94 12.93
CA LEU A 688 -0.99 -29.50 14.18
C LEU A 688 -2.35 -30.18 14.33
N SER A 689 -2.74 -30.45 15.56
CA SER A 689 -3.84 -31.38 15.86
C SER A 689 -4.60 -31.04 17.15
N GLY A 690 -5.76 -31.68 17.31
CA GLY A 690 -6.58 -31.56 18.52
C GLY A 690 -7.45 -30.30 18.53
N ALA A 691 -7.53 -29.65 19.70
CA ALA A 691 -8.40 -28.50 19.92
C ALA A 691 -7.72 -27.18 19.54
N ILE A 692 -8.47 -26.30 18.88
CA ILE A 692 -8.09 -24.90 18.68
C ILE A 692 -8.33 -24.15 20.02
N PRO A 693 -7.33 -23.47 20.62
CA PRO A 693 -7.50 -22.87 21.95
C PRO A 693 -8.47 -21.68 21.98
N GLU A 694 -9.43 -21.71 22.92
CA GLU A 694 -10.34 -20.59 23.20
C GLU A 694 -9.60 -19.29 23.59
N SER A 695 -8.36 -19.38 24.08
CA SER A 695 -7.51 -18.20 24.36
C SER A 695 -7.14 -17.39 23.12
N LEU A 696 -7.25 -17.95 21.91
CA LEU A 696 -7.11 -17.17 20.67
C LEU A 696 -8.20 -16.09 20.54
N GLY A 697 -9.34 -16.23 21.23
CA GLY A 697 -10.38 -15.21 21.34
C GLY A 697 -9.96 -13.94 22.09
N LEU A 698 -8.77 -13.91 22.71
CA LEU A 698 -8.17 -12.71 23.31
C LEU A 698 -7.44 -11.84 22.30
N LEU A 699 -7.15 -12.36 21.10
CA LEU A 699 -6.37 -11.70 20.06
C LEU A 699 -7.21 -10.69 19.26
N VAL A 700 -7.90 -9.79 19.93
CA VAL A 700 -8.92 -8.89 19.32
C VAL A 700 -8.39 -7.91 18.27
N LYS A 701 -7.07 -7.86 18.03
CA LYS A 701 -6.43 -7.11 16.93
C LYS A 701 -6.20 -7.96 15.66
N LEU A 702 -6.53 -9.25 15.69
CA LEU A 702 -6.24 -10.18 14.61
C LEU A 702 -7.07 -9.82 13.36
N THR A 703 -6.37 -9.50 12.27
CA THR A 703 -6.93 -9.23 10.95
C THR A 703 -6.79 -10.43 10.01
N GLY A 704 -5.78 -11.29 10.21
CA GLY A 704 -5.56 -12.51 9.43
C GLY A 704 -5.33 -13.74 10.31
N LEU A 705 -6.18 -14.77 10.13
CA LEU A 705 -6.04 -16.09 10.73
C LEU A 705 -6.04 -17.17 9.65
N ASP A 706 -4.95 -17.92 9.53
CA ASP A 706 -4.89 -19.11 8.67
C ASP A 706 -4.33 -20.31 9.44
N ILE A 707 -5.19 -21.29 9.67
CA ILE A 707 -4.85 -22.58 10.31
C ILE A 707 -5.34 -23.77 9.46
N GLY A 708 -5.55 -23.54 8.16
CA GLY A 708 -5.96 -24.60 7.23
C GLY A 708 -4.90 -25.70 7.05
N ASP A 709 -5.22 -26.77 6.34
CA ASP A 709 -4.29 -27.83 5.94
C ASP A 709 -3.53 -28.41 7.17
N ASN A 710 -4.32 -28.91 8.13
CA ASN A 710 -3.90 -29.41 9.44
C ASN A 710 -4.85 -30.54 9.92
N HIS A 711 -4.83 -30.90 11.21
CA HIS A 711 -5.60 -32.01 11.79
C HIS A 711 -6.45 -31.57 13.00
N PHE A 712 -7.09 -30.40 12.93
CA PHE A 712 -8.01 -29.93 13.98
C PHE A 712 -9.38 -30.65 13.90
N THR A 713 -9.89 -31.13 15.02
CA THR A 713 -11.02 -32.09 15.08
C THR A 713 -12.21 -31.62 15.95
N ASN A 714 -12.37 -30.30 16.12
CA ASN A 714 -13.38 -29.71 16.99
C ASN A 714 -14.64 -29.27 16.22
N GLU A 715 -15.70 -28.93 16.95
CA GLU A 715 -16.78 -28.09 16.41
C GLU A 715 -16.26 -26.70 15.99
N PHE A 716 -17.03 -26.01 15.13
CA PHE A 716 -16.70 -24.66 14.65
C PHE A 716 -16.36 -23.69 15.81
N PRO A 717 -15.16 -23.08 15.85
CA PRO A 717 -14.62 -22.44 17.05
C PRO A 717 -15.41 -21.19 17.49
N SER A 718 -16.01 -21.27 18.69
CA SER A 718 -16.95 -20.26 19.19
C SER A 718 -16.31 -18.89 19.49
N PHE A 719 -15.02 -18.89 19.88
CA PHE A 719 -14.28 -17.69 20.22
C PHE A 719 -14.08 -16.71 19.06
N LEU A 720 -14.21 -17.14 17.80
CA LEU A 720 -14.02 -16.28 16.62
C LEU A 720 -14.99 -15.08 16.62
N ARG A 721 -16.15 -15.20 17.25
CA ARG A 721 -17.11 -14.11 17.43
C ARG A 721 -16.50 -12.86 18.10
N ASN A 722 -15.46 -13.03 18.92
CA ASN A 722 -14.76 -11.92 19.57
C ASN A 722 -13.78 -11.18 18.63
N LEU A 723 -13.44 -11.77 17.48
CA LEU A 723 -12.38 -11.30 16.59
C LEU A 723 -12.95 -10.47 15.43
N THR A 724 -13.77 -9.47 15.77
CA THR A 724 -14.52 -8.64 14.79
C THR A 724 -13.65 -7.78 13.87
N ASN A 725 -12.33 -7.71 14.08
CA ASN A 725 -11.38 -7.08 13.17
C ASN A 725 -10.84 -8.03 12.08
N LEU A 726 -11.25 -9.32 12.05
CA LEU A 726 -10.82 -10.25 11.01
C LEU A 726 -11.25 -9.80 9.61
N GLN A 727 -10.26 -9.76 8.71
CA GLN A 727 -10.41 -9.57 7.26
C GLN A 727 -10.19 -10.88 6.50
N SER A 728 -9.40 -11.81 7.04
CA SER A 728 -9.06 -13.08 6.38
C SER A 728 -9.13 -14.25 7.36
N LEU A 729 -9.96 -15.25 7.06
CA LEU A 729 -10.18 -16.43 7.90
C LEU A 729 -10.12 -17.72 7.07
N TRP A 730 -9.10 -18.54 7.33
CA TRP A 730 -8.85 -19.81 6.63
C TRP A 730 -8.78 -20.97 7.64
N LEU A 731 -9.77 -21.85 7.58
CA LEU A 731 -9.91 -23.08 8.36
C LEU A 731 -9.93 -24.35 7.48
N SER A 732 -9.81 -24.18 6.16
CA SER A 732 -10.01 -25.24 5.16
C SER A 732 -8.99 -26.39 5.20
N ASN A 733 -9.37 -27.59 4.75
CA ASN A 733 -8.62 -28.84 4.88
C ASN A 733 -8.28 -29.17 6.34
N ASN A 734 -9.32 -29.48 7.12
CA ASN A 734 -9.26 -29.90 8.52
C ASN A 734 -10.32 -30.99 8.78
N SER A 735 -10.67 -31.26 10.04
CA SER A 735 -11.75 -32.18 10.43
C SER A 735 -12.78 -31.50 11.34
N LEU A 736 -13.10 -30.23 11.07
CA LEU A 736 -14.06 -29.46 11.85
C LEU A 736 -15.50 -29.94 11.62
N THR A 737 -16.32 -29.93 12.68
CA THR A 737 -17.71 -30.44 12.68
C THR A 737 -18.74 -29.39 13.11
N GLY A 738 -20.03 -29.74 13.01
CA GLY A 738 -21.14 -28.86 13.38
C GLY A 738 -21.51 -27.86 12.28
N GLY A 739 -22.46 -26.99 12.57
CA GLY A 739 -22.96 -26.01 11.59
C GLY A 739 -22.21 -24.69 11.56
N ILE A 740 -22.25 -24.01 10.42
CA ILE A 740 -21.79 -22.62 10.29
C ILE A 740 -22.76 -21.74 11.11
N PRO A 741 -22.29 -20.99 12.12
CA PRO A 741 -23.18 -20.31 13.05
C PRO A 741 -23.66 -18.95 12.53
N GLU A 742 -24.88 -18.55 12.89
CA GLU A 742 -25.49 -17.26 12.47
C GLU A 742 -24.64 -16.03 12.82
N TRP A 743 -23.88 -16.07 13.92
CA TRP A 743 -23.02 -14.94 14.32
C TRP A 743 -21.82 -14.71 13.39
N ILE A 744 -21.60 -15.56 12.37
CA ILE A 744 -20.57 -15.30 11.35
C ILE A 744 -20.79 -13.96 10.64
N GLY A 745 -22.04 -13.52 10.49
CA GLY A 745 -22.41 -12.20 9.96
C GLY A 745 -21.99 -11.01 10.83
N GLU A 746 -21.65 -11.24 12.11
CA GLU A 746 -21.10 -10.18 12.99
C GLU A 746 -19.64 -9.82 12.63
N LEU A 747 -18.96 -10.65 11.82
CA LEU A 747 -17.59 -10.43 11.33
C LEU A 747 -17.57 -9.60 10.03
N GLY A 748 -18.31 -8.49 9.98
CA GLY A 748 -18.50 -7.67 8.78
C GLY A 748 -17.25 -7.00 8.16
N ASN A 749 -16.07 -7.18 8.75
CA ASN A 749 -14.79 -6.81 8.16
C ASN A 749 -14.17 -7.91 7.26
N LEU A 750 -14.74 -9.13 7.22
CA LEU A 750 -14.20 -10.23 6.43
C LEU A 750 -14.27 -9.95 4.92
N GLU A 751 -13.10 -10.03 4.29
CA GLU A 751 -12.88 -10.00 2.84
C GLU A 751 -12.64 -11.42 2.28
N TYR A 752 -12.17 -12.36 3.10
CA TYR A 752 -11.85 -13.74 2.70
C TYR A 752 -12.29 -14.76 3.75
N LEU A 753 -13.10 -15.74 3.33
CA LEU A 753 -13.57 -16.85 4.17
C LEU A 753 -13.37 -18.20 3.46
N SER A 754 -12.52 -19.06 4.02
CA SER A 754 -12.27 -20.42 3.53
C SER A 754 -12.50 -21.47 4.62
N LEU A 755 -13.58 -22.24 4.48
CA LEU A 755 -14.00 -23.35 5.35
C LEU A 755 -14.03 -24.71 4.64
N GLY A 756 -13.63 -24.74 3.36
CA GLY A 756 -13.69 -25.93 2.51
C GLY A 756 -12.98 -27.15 3.08
N ASP A 757 -13.32 -28.35 2.61
CA ASP A 757 -12.62 -29.59 2.95
C ASP A 757 -12.64 -29.86 4.46
N ASN A 758 -13.86 -30.01 4.99
CA ASN A 758 -14.14 -30.21 6.42
C ASN A 758 -15.35 -31.15 6.60
N ASN A 759 -15.86 -31.27 7.83
CA ASN A 759 -17.03 -32.09 8.17
C ASN A 759 -18.22 -31.22 8.66
N LEU A 760 -18.32 -29.96 8.21
CA LEU A 760 -19.39 -29.04 8.59
C LEU A 760 -20.74 -29.50 8.00
N GLU A 761 -21.83 -29.30 8.75
CA GLU A 761 -23.15 -29.86 8.45
C GLU A 761 -24.31 -28.86 8.68
N GLY A 762 -25.53 -29.22 8.31
CA GLY A 762 -26.69 -28.34 8.45
C GLY A 762 -26.75 -27.25 7.36
N PRO A 763 -27.57 -26.20 7.53
CA PRO A 763 -27.78 -25.18 6.50
C PRO A 763 -26.71 -24.09 6.50
N ILE A 764 -26.55 -23.42 5.37
CA ILE A 764 -25.81 -22.15 5.28
C ILE A 764 -26.66 -21.06 5.96
N PRO A 765 -26.14 -20.33 6.98
CA PRO A 765 -26.88 -19.26 7.63
C PRO A 765 -27.04 -18.05 6.70
N ALA A 766 -28.25 -17.48 6.63
CA ALA A 766 -28.53 -16.32 5.79
C ALA A 766 -27.70 -15.08 6.18
N GLN A 767 -27.31 -14.98 7.45
CA GLN A 767 -26.46 -13.93 8.01
C GLN A 767 -25.04 -13.89 7.41
N LEU A 768 -24.60 -14.95 6.73
CA LEU A 768 -23.34 -14.91 5.98
C LEU A 768 -23.41 -13.91 4.81
N GLY A 769 -24.61 -13.60 4.31
CA GLY A 769 -24.86 -12.52 3.35
C GLY A 769 -24.71 -11.10 3.92
N ASP A 770 -24.70 -10.92 5.25
CA ASP A 770 -24.49 -9.60 5.88
C ASP A 770 -23.03 -9.12 5.75
N ILE A 771 -22.10 -10.02 5.40
CA ILE A 771 -20.67 -9.77 5.22
C ILE A 771 -20.42 -9.10 3.85
N THR A 772 -20.97 -7.91 3.65
CA THR A 772 -20.97 -7.20 2.34
C THR A 772 -19.59 -6.89 1.74
N ASN A 773 -18.51 -6.92 2.55
CA ASN A 773 -17.12 -6.76 2.09
C ASN A 773 -16.51 -8.05 1.49
N LEU A 774 -17.21 -9.19 1.54
CA LEU A 774 -16.62 -10.49 1.21
C LEU A 774 -16.28 -10.60 -0.28
N THR A 775 -15.00 -10.85 -0.56
CA THR A 775 -14.45 -11.03 -1.91
C THR A 775 -14.22 -12.50 -2.27
N TYR A 776 -14.04 -13.37 -1.27
CA TYR A 776 -13.76 -14.79 -1.45
C TYR A 776 -14.54 -15.64 -0.45
N LEU A 777 -15.34 -16.59 -0.95
CA LEU A 777 -16.12 -17.53 -0.14
C LEU A 777 -15.93 -18.97 -0.66
N SER A 778 -15.19 -19.80 0.06
CA SER A 778 -15.00 -21.23 -0.25
C SER A 778 -15.41 -22.11 0.91
N ILE A 779 -16.55 -22.80 0.78
CA ILE A 779 -17.11 -23.74 1.77
C ILE A 779 -17.42 -25.11 1.15
N ASN A 780 -16.67 -25.44 0.10
CA ASN A 780 -16.69 -26.67 -0.67
C ASN A 780 -16.38 -27.93 0.16
N ASN A 781 -16.66 -29.13 -0.38
CA ASN A 781 -16.29 -30.42 0.20
C ASN A 781 -16.63 -30.52 1.71
N ASN A 782 -17.92 -30.40 1.99
CA ASN A 782 -18.51 -30.43 3.33
C ASN A 782 -19.86 -31.20 3.26
N LYS A 783 -20.68 -31.13 4.32
CA LYS A 783 -21.98 -31.81 4.42
C LYS A 783 -23.12 -30.80 4.60
N LEU A 784 -22.97 -29.61 4.01
CA LEU A 784 -23.96 -28.53 4.10
C LEU A 784 -25.21 -28.90 3.29
N THR A 785 -26.38 -28.44 3.74
CA THR A 785 -27.70 -28.90 3.27
C THR A 785 -28.68 -27.74 3.05
N GLY A 786 -29.76 -27.99 2.30
CA GLY A 786 -30.81 -27.00 2.05
C GLY A 786 -30.42 -25.92 1.05
N PRO A 787 -31.20 -24.83 0.94
CA PRO A 787 -31.03 -23.83 -0.12
C PRO A 787 -29.84 -22.91 0.13
N ILE A 788 -29.29 -22.40 -0.98
CA ILE A 788 -28.33 -21.30 -0.96
C ILE A 788 -29.10 -20.00 -0.60
N PRO A 789 -28.69 -19.21 0.41
CA PRO A 789 -29.48 -18.06 0.85
C PRO A 789 -29.59 -16.93 -0.17
N ASP A 790 -30.80 -16.39 -0.38
CA ASP A 790 -31.06 -15.20 -1.21
C ASP A 790 -30.26 -13.96 -0.77
N SER A 791 -29.84 -13.90 0.50
CA SER A 791 -28.99 -12.83 1.04
C SER A 791 -27.61 -12.78 0.39
N PHE A 792 -27.18 -13.82 -0.34
CA PHE A 792 -25.95 -13.76 -1.15
C PHE A 792 -26.05 -12.72 -2.29
N SER A 793 -27.25 -12.21 -2.61
CA SER A 793 -27.44 -11.00 -3.44
C SER A 793 -26.73 -9.75 -2.89
N GLN A 794 -26.43 -9.70 -1.59
CA GLN A 794 -25.75 -8.56 -0.94
C GLN A 794 -24.21 -8.65 -1.03
N LEU A 795 -23.65 -9.80 -1.44
CA LEU A 795 -22.20 -10.03 -1.55
C LEU A 795 -21.64 -9.46 -2.86
N THR A 796 -21.90 -8.17 -3.11
CA THR A 796 -21.69 -7.52 -4.42
C THR A 796 -20.22 -7.40 -4.85
N GLU A 797 -19.27 -7.53 -3.91
CA GLU A 797 -17.83 -7.42 -4.14
C GLU A 797 -17.13 -8.79 -4.35
N LEU A 798 -17.90 -9.88 -4.45
CA LEU A 798 -17.43 -11.26 -4.50
C LEU A 798 -16.77 -11.61 -5.85
N VAL A 799 -15.56 -12.16 -5.78
CA VAL A 799 -14.72 -12.63 -6.90
C VAL A 799 -14.72 -14.17 -6.98
N LEU A 800 -14.94 -14.87 -5.87
CA LEU A 800 -15.08 -16.32 -5.83
C LEU A 800 -16.22 -16.77 -4.92
N LEU A 801 -17.10 -17.60 -5.47
CA LEU A 801 -18.13 -18.35 -4.76
C LEU A 801 -17.93 -19.85 -5.03
N ASN A 802 -17.47 -20.61 -4.02
CA ASN A 802 -17.28 -22.05 -4.14
C ASN A 802 -18.05 -22.80 -3.04
N LEU A 803 -19.14 -23.44 -3.44
CA LEU A 803 -20.00 -24.28 -2.60
C LEU A 803 -19.99 -25.76 -3.04
N ALA A 804 -19.09 -26.13 -3.97
CA ALA A 804 -19.06 -27.44 -4.62
C ALA A 804 -18.88 -28.61 -3.64
N ALA A 805 -19.31 -29.82 -4.02
CA ALA A 805 -19.23 -31.03 -3.19
C ALA A 805 -19.91 -30.84 -1.80
N ASN A 806 -21.22 -30.65 -1.81
CA ASN A 806 -22.06 -30.53 -0.62
C ASN A 806 -23.40 -31.27 -0.85
N SER A 807 -24.41 -31.06 0.00
CA SER A 807 -25.77 -31.59 -0.15
C SER A 807 -26.81 -30.46 -0.23
N LEU A 808 -26.44 -29.33 -0.84
CA LEU A 808 -27.32 -28.18 -1.04
C LEU A 808 -28.43 -28.50 -2.03
N SER A 809 -29.62 -27.94 -1.83
CA SER A 809 -30.84 -28.35 -2.55
C SER A 809 -31.87 -27.23 -2.69
N GLY A 810 -32.69 -27.30 -3.73
CA GLY A 810 -33.64 -26.25 -4.12
C GLY A 810 -33.16 -25.45 -5.33
N GLU A 811 -33.87 -24.38 -5.67
CA GLU A 811 -33.55 -23.55 -6.84
C GLU A 811 -32.48 -22.50 -6.55
N LEU A 812 -31.69 -22.13 -7.56
CA LEU A 812 -30.64 -21.12 -7.46
C LEU A 812 -31.23 -19.72 -7.73
N THR A 813 -31.70 -19.07 -6.66
CA THR A 813 -32.51 -17.84 -6.68
C THR A 813 -31.73 -16.53 -6.51
N ILE A 814 -30.41 -16.58 -6.35
CA ILE A 814 -29.56 -15.38 -6.18
C ILE A 814 -29.76 -14.39 -7.34
N ASP A 815 -30.06 -13.14 -7.01
CA ASP A 815 -29.93 -12.03 -7.94
C ASP A 815 -28.50 -11.48 -7.94
N PHE A 816 -27.83 -11.56 -9.09
CA PHE A 816 -26.50 -11.02 -9.33
C PHE A 816 -26.54 -9.59 -9.90
N SER A 817 -27.71 -8.96 -10.04
CA SER A 817 -27.85 -7.63 -10.67
C SER A 817 -27.08 -6.50 -9.97
N GLY A 818 -26.74 -6.66 -8.69
CA GLY A 818 -25.93 -5.71 -7.92
C GLY A 818 -24.43 -5.99 -7.89
N TYR A 819 -23.94 -7.09 -8.47
CA TYR A 819 -22.53 -7.48 -8.39
C TYR A 819 -21.63 -6.53 -9.20
N ASN A 820 -20.44 -6.23 -8.69
CA ASN A 820 -19.55 -5.22 -9.24
C ASN A 820 -19.01 -5.63 -10.63
N PRO A 821 -19.40 -4.95 -11.73
CA PRO A 821 -19.05 -5.36 -13.09
C PRO A 821 -17.57 -5.14 -13.44
N SER A 822 -16.79 -4.51 -12.55
CA SER A 822 -15.33 -4.34 -12.69
C SER A 822 -14.54 -5.54 -12.15
N LYS A 823 -15.22 -6.49 -11.48
CA LYS A 823 -14.66 -7.73 -10.95
C LYS A 823 -15.25 -8.91 -11.72
N ASN A 824 -14.41 -9.85 -12.13
CA ASN A 824 -14.91 -11.12 -12.67
C ASN A 824 -15.18 -12.07 -11.49
N ILE A 825 -16.35 -12.70 -11.45
CA ILE A 825 -16.67 -13.73 -10.46
C ILE A 825 -16.48 -15.13 -11.04
N SER A 826 -15.92 -16.03 -10.24
CA SER A 826 -15.90 -17.48 -10.47
C SER A 826 -16.90 -18.18 -9.55
N VAL A 827 -17.81 -18.98 -10.13
CA VAL A 827 -18.92 -19.63 -9.42
C VAL A 827 -18.81 -21.15 -9.59
N PHE A 828 -18.62 -21.86 -8.47
CA PHE A 828 -18.52 -23.31 -8.40
C PHE A 828 -19.59 -23.88 -7.49
N LEU A 829 -20.56 -24.59 -8.07
CA LEU A 829 -21.70 -25.20 -7.38
C LEU A 829 -21.82 -26.70 -7.71
N SER A 830 -20.75 -27.32 -8.20
CA SER A 830 -20.77 -28.71 -8.65
C SER A 830 -21.09 -29.69 -7.52
N ASP A 831 -21.49 -30.91 -7.87
CA ASP A 831 -21.60 -32.03 -6.92
C ASP A 831 -22.52 -31.68 -5.73
N ASN A 832 -23.75 -31.33 -6.06
CA ASN A 832 -24.81 -30.92 -5.14
C ASN A 832 -26.18 -31.46 -5.62
N ASN A 833 -27.26 -31.13 -4.91
CA ASN A 833 -28.63 -31.55 -5.21
C ASN A 833 -29.50 -30.34 -5.64
N LEU A 834 -28.91 -29.34 -6.32
CA LEU A 834 -29.62 -28.15 -6.78
C LEU A 834 -30.56 -28.49 -7.94
N THR A 835 -31.68 -27.77 -8.03
CA THR A 835 -32.80 -28.05 -8.93
C THR A 835 -33.25 -26.79 -9.68
N GLY A 836 -34.17 -26.95 -10.64
CA GLY A 836 -34.81 -25.82 -11.33
C GLY A 836 -34.11 -25.40 -12.62
N PRO A 837 -34.52 -24.28 -13.23
CA PRO A 837 -33.98 -23.81 -14.51
C PRO A 837 -32.60 -23.13 -14.36
N PHE A 838 -31.91 -22.95 -15.49
CA PHE A 838 -30.68 -22.15 -15.53
C PHE A 838 -30.94 -20.71 -15.02
N PRO A 839 -30.13 -20.15 -14.09
CA PRO A 839 -30.41 -18.85 -13.49
C PRO A 839 -30.19 -17.70 -14.46
N LYS A 840 -31.27 -16.98 -14.82
CA LYS A 840 -31.20 -15.83 -15.73
C LYS A 840 -30.42 -14.65 -15.15
N SER A 841 -30.36 -14.52 -13.82
CA SER A 841 -29.61 -13.46 -13.13
C SER A 841 -28.11 -13.50 -13.38
N LEU A 842 -27.54 -14.68 -13.71
CA LEU A 842 -26.12 -14.81 -14.10
C LEU A 842 -25.75 -13.97 -15.33
N GLN A 843 -26.72 -13.56 -16.16
CA GLN A 843 -26.44 -12.67 -17.30
C GLN A 843 -25.90 -11.29 -16.86
N ASN A 844 -26.21 -10.88 -15.63
CA ASN A 844 -25.86 -9.57 -15.09
C ASN A 844 -24.44 -9.53 -14.50
N ALA A 845 -23.81 -10.69 -14.26
CA ALA A 845 -22.47 -10.78 -13.70
C ALA A 845 -21.38 -10.82 -14.79
N SER A 846 -20.23 -10.21 -14.50
CA SER A 846 -18.99 -10.52 -15.23
C SER A 846 -18.46 -11.86 -14.73
N LEU A 847 -18.67 -12.94 -15.48
CA LEU A 847 -18.25 -14.29 -15.09
C LEU A 847 -16.92 -14.66 -15.74
N GLU A 848 -16.03 -15.29 -14.97
CA GLU A 848 -14.79 -15.89 -15.47
C GLU A 848 -14.87 -17.42 -15.55
N ILE A 849 -15.51 -18.05 -14.55
CA ILE A 849 -15.76 -19.49 -14.48
C ILE A 849 -17.17 -19.73 -13.96
N LEU A 850 -17.88 -20.67 -14.58
CA LEU A 850 -19.19 -21.15 -14.13
C LEU A 850 -19.23 -22.68 -14.18
N ASP A 851 -19.35 -23.32 -13.02
CA ASP A 851 -19.51 -24.77 -12.88
C ASP A 851 -20.78 -25.12 -12.09
N LEU A 852 -21.72 -25.75 -12.80
CA LEU A 852 -23.00 -26.25 -12.28
C LEU A 852 -23.11 -27.79 -12.38
N SER A 853 -21.97 -28.48 -12.54
CA SER A 853 -21.94 -29.90 -12.89
C SER A 853 -22.46 -30.82 -11.77
N ASN A 854 -22.88 -32.04 -12.09
CA ASN A 854 -23.33 -33.07 -11.14
C ASN A 854 -24.42 -32.53 -10.19
N ASN A 855 -25.53 -32.09 -10.77
CA ASN A 855 -26.70 -31.50 -10.08
C ASN A 855 -28.01 -32.00 -10.73
N HIS A 856 -29.14 -31.36 -10.44
CA HIS A 856 -30.47 -31.67 -10.98
C HIS A 856 -31.14 -30.44 -11.64
N PHE A 857 -30.35 -29.57 -12.26
CA PHE A 857 -30.88 -28.48 -13.08
C PHE A 857 -31.59 -29.03 -14.32
N GLN A 858 -32.69 -28.39 -14.73
CA GLN A 858 -33.65 -28.93 -15.69
C GLN A 858 -34.20 -27.89 -16.68
N GLY A 859 -34.63 -28.35 -17.85
CA GLY A 859 -35.20 -27.50 -18.90
C GLY A 859 -34.14 -26.82 -19.78
N SER A 860 -34.56 -25.93 -20.67
CA SER A 860 -33.63 -25.35 -21.66
C SER A 860 -32.83 -24.18 -21.14
N LEU A 861 -31.59 -24.05 -21.64
CA LEU A 861 -30.83 -22.81 -21.51
C LEU A 861 -31.64 -21.64 -22.11
N PRO A 862 -31.79 -20.51 -21.39
CA PRO A 862 -32.61 -19.40 -21.85
C PRO A 862 -31.93 -18.66 -23.02
N ASP A 863 -32.74 -18.04 -23.88
CA ASP A 863 -32.25 -17.00 -24.78
C ASP A 863 -32.01 -15.71 -24.00
N LEU A 864 -30.83 -15.12 -24.16
CA LEU A 864 -30.30 -14.00 -23.37
C LEU A 864 -29.70 -12.95 -24.34
N PRO A 865 -30.54 -12.25 -25.12
CA PRO A 865 -30.09 -11.37 -26.20
C PRO A 865 -29.27 -10.19 -25.67
N GLY A 866 -28.01 -10.11 -26.10
CA GLY A 866 -27.07 -9.08 -25.67
C GLY A 866 -26.17 -9.50 -24.50
N TRP A 867 -26.31 -10.71 -23.95
CA TRP A 867 -25.36 -11.23 -22.97
C TRP A 867 -24.03 -11.55 -23.64
N ALA A 868 -22.98 -10.82 -23.25
CA ALA A 868 -21.60 -11.02 -23.68
C ALA A 868 -20.67 -10.94 -22.45
N PRO A 869 -20.61 -12.01 -21.61
CA PRO A 869 -19.79 -12.04 -20.41
C PRO A 869 -18.29 -12.06 -20.76
N THR A 870 -17.71 -10.88 -20.92
CA THR A 870 -16.27 -10.70 -20.87
C THR A 870 -15.82 -10.85 -19.41
N PRO A 871 -15.02 -11.86 -19.01
CA PRO A 871 -14.23 -12.78 -19.84
C PRO A 871 -14.43 -14.27 -19.49
N LEU A 872 -15.61 -14.86 -19.74
CA LEU A 872 -15.87 -16.27 -19.39
C LEU A 872 -14.91 -17.24 -20.10
N LYS A 873 -14.13 -17.99 -19.32
CA LYS A 873 -13.11 -18.95 -19.80
C LYS A 873 -13.55 -20.41 -19.71
N VAL A 874 -14.36 -20.75 -18.69
CA VAL A 874 -14.72 -22.13 -18.34
C VAL A 874 -16.21 -22.20 -18.05
N PHE A 875 -16.92 -23.11 -18.73
CA PHE A 875 -18.36 -23.29 -18.57
C PHE A 875 -18.71 -24.79 -18.54
N LEU A 876 -19.11 -25.27 -17.37
CA LEU A 876 -19.34 -26.69 -17.07
C LEU A 876 -20.79 -26.88 -16.60
N LEU A 877 -21.54 -27.74 -17.29
CA LEU A 877 -22.95 -28.07 -17.03
C LEU A 877 -23.18 -29.59 -16.91
N ARG A 878 -22.10 -30.36 -16.84
CA ARG A 878 -22.08 -31.82 -16.97
C ARG A 878 -23.00 -32.53 -15.98
N SER A 879 -23.62 -33.64 -16.35
CA SER A 879 -24.48 -34.45 -15.46
C SER A 879 -25.63 -33.64 -14.84
N ASN A 880 -26.55 -33.20 -15.69
CA ASN A 880 -27.79 -32.50 -15.32
C ASN A 880 -28.95 -33.01 -16.22
N SER A 881 -30.10 -32.33 -16.22
CA SER A 881 -31.25 -32.63 -17.09
C SER A 881 -31.63 -31.41 -17.96
N PHE A 882 -30.63 -30.68 -18.45
CA PHE A 882 -30.85 -29.59 -19.40
C PHE A 882 -31.32 -30.13 -20.76
N THR A 883 -32.26 -29.44 -21.41
CA THR A 883 -32.94 -29.88 -22.64
C THR A 883 -32.91 -28.83 -23.77
N GLY A 884 -33.30 -29.23 -24.98
CA GLY A 884 -33.44 -28.32 -26.13
C GLY A 884 -32.11 -27.99 -26.83
N GLU A 885 -32.15 -27.04 -27.77
CA GLU A 885 -30.96 -26.61 -28.52
C GLU A 885 -30.08 -25.64 -27.70
N ILE A 886 -28.75 -25.71 -27.86
CA ILE A 886 -27.82 -24.76 -27.23
C ILE A 886 -27.98 -23.36 -27.86
N PRO A 887 -28.36 -22.31 -27.11
CA PRO A 887 -28.64 -20.98 -27.66
C PRO A 887 -27.44 -20.32 -28.34
N SER A 888 -27.75 -19.44 -29.32
CA SER A 888 -26.73 -18.78 -30.15
C SER A 888 -25.67 -17.98 -29.37
N TRP A 889 -26.02 -17.42 -28.20
CA TRP A 889 -25.10 -16.61 -27.40
C TRP A 889 -23.90 -17.40 -26.86
N VAL A 890 -24.05 -18.71 -26.56
CA VAL A 890 -22.97 -19.59 -26.06
C VAL A 890 -21.79 -19.61 -27.03
N TRP A 891 -22.09 -19.65 -28.32
CA TRP A 891 -21.10 -19.76 -29.39
C TRP A 891 -20.36 -18.46 -29.66
N HIS A 892 -20.87 -17.32 -29.19
CA HIS A 892 -20.25 -15.99 -29.31
C HIS A 892 -19.30 -15.65 -28.14
N LEU A 893 -19.08 -16.58 -27.21
CA LEU A 893 -18.25 -16.38 -26.03
C LEU A 893 -16.76 -16.54 -26.37
N GLU A 894 -16.18 -15.48 -26.95
CA GLU A 894 -14.84 -15.48 -27.57
C GLU A 894 -13.69 -15.96 -26.66
N TYR A 895 -13.87 -15.86 -25.34
CA TYR A 895 -12.88 -16.19 -24.29
C TYR A 895 -12.93 -17.65 -23.82
N LEU A 896 -13.95 -18.43 -24.19
CA LEU A 896 -14.10 -19.82 -23.74
C LEU A 896 -12.96 -20.73 -24.20
N GLN A 897 -12.46 -21.50 -23.25
CA GLN A 897 -11.37 -22.47 -23.42
C GLN A 897 -11.83 -23.87 -23.01
N LEU A 898 -12.68 -24.00 -21.99
CA LEU A 898 -13.21 -25.28 -21.52
C LEU A 898 -14.74 -25.28 -21.53
N ILE A 899 -15.33 -26.22 -22.27
CA ILE A 899 -16.77 -26.48 -22.34
C ILE A 899 -16.99 -27.97 -22.04
N ASP A 900 -17.82 -28.26 -21.04
CA ASP A 900 -18.28 -29.62 -20.74
C ASP A 900 -19.78 -29.59 -20.43
N PHE A 901 -20.60 -29.90 -21.44
CA PHE A 901 -22.06 -30.00 -21.32
C PHE A 901 -22.50 -31.49 -21.36
N SER A 902 -21.58 -32.42 -21.06
CA SER A 902 -21.84 -33.85 -21.23
C SER A 902 -22.89 -34.40 -20.24
N ALA A 903 -23.49 -35.55 -20.57
CA ALA A 903 -24.52 -36.20 -19.75
C ALA A 903 -25.70 -35.26 -19.41
N ASN A 904 -26.42 -34.86 -20.46
CA ASN A 904 -27.62 -34.01 -20.43
C ASN A 904 -28.60 -34.49 -21.52
N ASP A 905 -29.74 -33.81 -21.66
CA ASP A 905 -30.77 -34.08 -22.67
C ASP A 905 -30.79 -33.00 -23.77
N PHE A 906 -29.66 -32.34 -24.06
CA PHE A 906 -29.57 -31.33 -25.13
C PHE A 906 -29.76 -31.97 -26.51
N GLU A 907 -30.48 -31.30 -27.40
CA GLU A 907 -30.87 -31.79 -28.72
C GLU A 907 -30.56 -30.78 -29.85
N GLY A 908 -31.05 -31.06 -31.05
CA GLY A 908 -30.87 -30.19 -32.21
C GLY A 908 -29.58 -30.44 -32.99
N ARG A 909 -29.14 -29.42 -33.74
CA ARG A 909 -27.93 -29.46 -34.58
C ARG A 909 -26.87 -28.52 -34.05
N LEU A 910 -25.59 -28.89 -34.18
CA LEU A 910 -24.49 -27.98 -33.84
C LEU A 910 -24.39 -26.85 -34.90
N PRO A 911 -24.39 -25.57 -34.49
CA PRO A 911 -24.44 -24.43 -35.40
C PRO A 911 -23.07 -24.07 -35.99
N ALA A 912 -23.04 -23.34 -37.11
CA ALA A 912 -21.81 -22.82 -37.71
C ALA A 912 -21.16 -21.73 -36.84
N GLU A 913 -21.96 -21.07 -36.00
CA GLU A 913 -21.62 -19.98 -35.10
C GLU A 913 -20.56 -20.37 -34.05
N MET A 914 -20.32 -21.67 -33.79
CA MET A 914 -19.20 -22.15 -32.97
C MET A 914 -17.83 -21.62 -33.45
N ASN A 915 -17.76 -21.20 -34.71
CA ASN A 915 -16.56 -20.60 -35.31
C ASN A 915 -16.13 -19.27 -34.65
N ASN A 916 -16.97 -18.69 -33.79
CA ASN A 916 -16.71 -17.46 -33.04
C ASN A 916 -15.96 -17.69 -31.71
N LEU A 917 -15.74 -18.95 -31.29
CA LEU A 917 -14.96 -19.31 -30.10
C LEU A 917 -13.45 -19.09 -30.32
N LYS A 918 -13.01 -17.82 -30.34
CA LYS A 918 -11.67 -17.40 -30.76
C LYS A 918 -10.53 -18.10 -30.01
N LYS A 919 -10.64 -18.32 -28.69
CA LYS A 919 -9.60 -19.00 -27.91
C LYS A 919 -9.37 -20.44 -28.37
N LEU A 920 -10.41 -21.19 -28.75
CA LEU A 920 -10.28 -22.55 -29.30
C LEU A 920 -9.61 -22.60 -30.68
N LYS A 921 -9.34 -21.45 -31.33
CA LYS A 921 -8.59 -21.39 -32.60
C LYS A 921 -7.08 -21.18 -32.42
N VAL A 922 -6.61 -20.81 -31.23
CA VAL A 922 -5.22 -20.39 -31.00
C VAL A 922 -4.42 -21.53 -30.38
N VAL A 923 -3.44 -22.05 -31.13
CA VAL A 923 -2.48 -23.02 -30.61
C VAL A 923 -1.46 -22.29 -29.71
N SER A 924 -1.67 -22.32 -28.39
CA SER A 924 -0.67 -21.80 -27.44
C SER A 924 0.33 -22.89 -27.05
N ASN A 925 1.62 -22.52 -27.15
CA ASN A 925 2.78 -23.30 -26.71
C ASN A 925 3.40 -22.71 -25.42
N SER A 926 2.63 -21.91 -24.66
CA SER A 926 3.08 -21.34 -23.38
C SER A 926 3.24 -22.43 -22.32
N VAL A 927 4.47 -22.91 -22.14
CA VAL A 927 4.85 -23.73 -20.97
C VAL A 927 4.93 -22.79 -19.76
N GLU A 928 3.78 -22.55 -19.15
CA GLU A 928 3.63 -21.76 -17.93
C GLU A 928 4.11 -22.57 -16.71
N GLU A 929 5.42 -22.80 -16.63
CA GLU A 929 6.10 -23.47 -15.50
C GLU A 929 6.23 -22.54 -14.28
N SER A 930 5.39 -21.50 -14.17
CA SER A 930 5.55 -20.44 -13.17
C SER A 930 4.25 -19.83 -12.65
N ASP A 931 3.50 -20.61 -11.87
CA ASP A 931 2.63 -20.07 -10.79
C ASP A 931 3.06 -20.56 -9.38
N ASN A 932 4.08 -21.43 -9.30
CA ASN A 932 4.77 -21.76 -8.05
C ASN A 932 5.84 -20.72 -7.66
N ARG A 933 5.78 -19.51 -8.22
CA ARG A 933 6.62 -18.39 -7.78
C ARG A 933 5.96 -17.71 -6.57
N PHE A 934 6.36 -18.15 -5.38
CA PHE A 934 6.19 -17.37 -4.16
C PHE A 934 6.88 -16.00 -4.36
N GLU A 935 6.11 -14.93 -4.55
CA GLU A 935 6.64 -13.56 -4.49
C GLU A 935 6.78 -13.09 -3.02
N PRO A 936 7.64 -12.09 -2.75
CA PRO A 936 8.03 -11.75 -1.37
C PRO A 936 6.90 -11.35 -0.43
N THR A 937 7.12 -11.57 0.87
CA THR A 937 6.09 -11.65 1.92
C THR A 937 5.64 -10.31 2.53
N GLU A 938 5.33 -9.29 1.71
CA GLU A 938 4.75 -8.02 2.18
C GLU A 938 3.32 -7.75 1.66
N GLY A 939 2.39 -7.48 2.59
CA GLY A 939 0.99 -7.15 2.30
C GLY A 939 -0.01 -8.31 2.49
N PHE A 940 -1.30 -7.95 2.53
CA PHE A 940 -2.45 -8.87 2.57
C PHE A 940 -2.81 -9.35 1.15
N ASP A 941 -1.83 -9.79 0.35
CA ASP A 941 -2.08 -10.12 -1.04
C ASP A 941 -2.68 -11.53 -1.22
N ALA A 942 -4.02 -11.58 -1.15
CA ALA A 942 -4.80 -12.79 -1.36
C ALA A 942 -4.59 -13.43 -2.75
N ARG A 943 -3.98 -12.75 -3.73
CA ARG A 943 -3.65 -13.32 -5.04
C ARG A 943 -2.61 -14.45 -4.96
N GLN A 944 -1.83 -14.52 -3.89
CA GLN A 944 -0.98 -15.69 -3.59
C GLN A 944 -1.79 -16.91 -3.08
N PHE A 945 -3.02 -16.68 -2.60
CA PHE A 945 -3.88 -17.67 -1.95
C PHE A 945 -5.11 -18.08 -2.78
N THR A 946 -5.33 -17.49 -3.96
CA THR A 946 -6.38 -17.86 -4.92
C THR A 946 -6.11 -19.18 -5.65
N HIS A 947 -5.83 -20.24 -4.88
CA HIS A 947 -5.91 -21.62 -5.36
C HIS A 947 -7.36 -22.08 -5.31
N TYR A 948 -8.06 -22.05 -6.44
CA TYR A 948 -9.41 -22.56 -6.56
C TYR A 948 -9.41 -23.88 -7.34
N GLU A 949 -9.94 -24.94 -6.74
CA GLU A 949 -9.95 -26.27 -7.32
C GLU A 949 -11.25 -26.55 -8.08
N TYR A 950 -11.13 -26.97 -9.34
CA TYR A 950 -12.26 -27.35 -10.19
C TYR A 950 -12.02 -28.70 -10.87
N GLY A 951 -13.09 -29.50 -10.97
CA GLY A 951 -13.04 -30.88 -11.47
C GLY A 951 -13.31 -30.98 -12.97
N LEU A 952 -12.54 -31.79 -13.68
CA LEU A 952 -12.73 -32.09 -15.10
C LEU A 952 -12.65 -33.60 -15.35
N HIS A 953 -13.59 -34.14 -16.13
CA HIS A 953 -13.49 -35.51 -16.63
C HIS A 953 -12.74 -35.52 -17.96
N LEU A 954 -11.48 -35.96 -17.95
CA LEU A 954 -10.56 -35.89 -19.08
C LEU A 954 -9.80 -37.20 -19.26
N LYS A 955 -9.69 -37.67 -20.51
CA LYS A 955 -8.91 -38.88 -20.89
C LYS A 955 -9.31 -40.13 -20.08
N GLY A 956 -10.60 -40.25 -19.74
CA GLY A 956 -11.14 -41.33 -18.88
C GLY A 956 -10.83 -41.20 -17.38
N SER A 957 -10.31 -40.04 -16.92
CA SER A 957 -9.91 -39.77 -15.54
C SER A 957 -10.58 -38.51 -14.99
N PHE A 958 -10.85 -38.46 -13.69
CA PHE A 958 -11.16 -37.19 -13.01
C PHE A 958 -9.86 -36.46 -12.69
N GLN A 959 -9.78 -35.18 -13.06
CA GLN A 959 -8.62 -34.31 -12.83
C GLN A 959 -9.08 -33.04 -12.13
N VAL A 960 -8.46 -32.72 -11.01
CA VAL A 960 -8.64 -31.42 -10.34
C VAL A 960 -7.59 -30.46 -10.87
N ARG A 961 -7.98 -29.19 -11.11
CA ARG A 961 -7.09 -28.11 -11.55
C ARG A 961 -7.22 -26.89 -10.65
N THR A 962 -6.08 -26.23 -10.39
CA THR A 962 -5.97 -25.03 -9.55
C THR A 962 -5.94 -23.71 -10.32
N SER A 963 -5.84 -23.75 -11.66
CA SER A 963 -5.82 -22.56 -12.53
C SER A 963 -6.23 -22.87 -13.97
N VAL A 964 -6.59 -21.83 -14.73
CA VAL A 964 -7.00 -21.91 -16.15
C VAL A 964 -5.83 -21.51 -17.05
N SER A 965 -4.91 -22.45 -17.28
CA SER A 965 -3.72 -22.23 -18.12
C SER A 965 -4.07 -21.94 -19.58
N ALA A 966 -3.42 -20.94 -20.17
CA ALA A 966 -3.70 -20.43 -21.51
C ALA A 966 -3.37 -21.42 -22.66
N SER A 967 -2.82 -22.58 -22.34
CA SER A 967 -2.54 -23.67 -23.28
C SER A 967 -3.58 -24.79 -23.28
N PHE A 968 -4.55 -24.80 -22.35
CA PHE A 968 -5.46 -25.94 -22.15
C PHE A 968 -6.89 -25.66 -22.65
N THR A 969 -7.40 -26.53 -23.53
CA THR A 969 -8.64 -26.30 -24.29
C THR A 969 -9.43 -27.60 -24.48
N SER A 970 -10.76 -27.55 -24.32
CA SER A 970 -11.63 -28.73 -24.30
C SER A 970 -13.04 -28.43 -24.77
N LEU A 971 -13.64 -29.37 -25.52
CA LEU A 971 -15.05 -29.39 -25.88
C LEU A 971 -15.59 -30.82 -25.68
N ASP A 972 -16.38 -31.02 -24.62
CA ASP A 972 -17.14 -32.25 -24.37
C ASP A 972 -18.64 -31.98 -24.47
N LEU A 973 -19.30 -32.64 -25.43
CA LEU A 973 -20.74 -32.62 -25.67
C LEU A 973 -21.32 -34.04 -25.64
N SER A 974 -20.59 -35.00 -25.06
CA SER A 974 -20.98 -36.41 -25.07
C SER A 974 -22.22 -36.72 -24.23
N GLN A 975 -22.87 -37.85 -24.47
CA GLN A 975 -24.06 -38.29 -23.72
C GLN A 975 -25.18 -37.22 -23.76
N ASN A 976 -25.65 -36.93 -24.98
CA ASN A 976 -26.72 -35.98 -25.29
C ASN A 976 -27.54 -36.51 -26.48
N ALA A 977 -28.50 -35.72 -26.98
CA ALA A 977 -29.37 -36.05 -28.10
C ALA A 977 -29.05 -35.25 -29.39
N PHE A 978 -27.84 -34.69 -29.53
CA PHE A 978 -27.46 -33.93 -30.73
C PHE A 978 -27.48 -34.80 -32.00
N ALA A 979 -27.95 -34.23 -33.12
CA ALA A 979 -28.18 -34.96 -34.35
C ALA A 979 -27.80 -34.15 -35.60
N GLY A 980 -27.74 -34.84 -36.75
CA GLY A 980 -27.28 -34.26 -38.01
C GLY A 980 -25.76 -34.30 -38.15
N ASP A 981 -25.24 -33.67 -39.19
CA ASP A 981 -23.83 -33.80 -39.56
C ASP A 981 -22.92 -32.86 -38.76
N ILE A 982 -21.67 -33.27 -38.49
CA ILE A 982 -20.70 -32.44 -37.77
C ILE A 982 -20.35 -31.20 -38.64
N PRO A 983 -20.55 -29.96 -38.14
CA PRO A 983 -20.41 -28.76 -38.97
C PRO A 983 -18.94 -28.53 -39.37
N PRO A 984 -18.65 -28.17 -40.64
CA PRO A 984 -17.28 -27.93 -41.12
C PRO A 984 -16.47 -26.92 -40.29
N GLN A 985 -17.16 -25.97 -39.66
CA GLN A 985 -16.59 -24.94 -38.80
C GLN A 985 -15.92 -25.51 -37.54
N MET A 986 -16.31 -26.70 -37.06
CA MET A 986 -15.63 -27.35 -35.94
C MET A 986 -14.14 -27.61 -36.26
N TYR A 987 -13.82 -27.90 -37.52
CA TYR A 987 -12.46 -28.14 -37.99
C TYR A 987 -11.62 -26.86 -38.18
N GLU A 988 -12.17 -25.68 -37.88
CA GLU A 988 -11.41 -24.43 -37.78
C GLU A 988 -10.88 -24.16 -36.36
N LEU A 989 -11.31 -24.95 -35.35
CA LEU A 989 -10.92 -24.80 -33.94
C LEU A 989 -9.54 -25.43 -33.65
N ARG A 990 -8.51 -24.97 -34.37
CA ARG A 990 -7.17 -25.59 -34.38
C ARG A 990 -6.45 -25.65 -33.03
N GLY A 991 -6.81 -24.76 -32.11
CA GLY A 991 -6.27 -24.75 -30.75
C GLY A 991 -6.79 -25.87 -29.85
N LEU A 992 -7.83 -26.60 -30.27
CA LEU A 992 -8.53 -27.60 -29.47
C LEU A 992 -7.69 -28.87 -29.21
N ARG A 993 -7.40 -29.15 -27.95
CA ARG A 993 -6.65 -30.34 -27.48
C ARG A 993 -7.52 -31.55 -27.14
N TYR A 994 -8.77 -31.35 -26.72
CA TYR A 994 -9.69 -32.43 -26.34
C TYR A 994 -11.05 -32.22 -27.02
N LEU A 995 -11.50 -33.22 -27.77
CA LEU A 995 -12.83 -33.25 -28.39
C LEU A 995 -13.53 -34.56 -28.07
N ASN A 996 -14.75 -34.46 -27.55
CA ASN A 996 -15.61 -35.61 -27.30
C ASN A 996 -17.06 -35.28 -27.69
N LEU A 997 -17.61 -36.07 -28.62
CA LEU A 997 -18.99 -36.00 -29.09
C LEU A 997 -19.73 -37.34 -28.92
N SER A 998 -19.18 -38.27 -28.14
CA SER A 998 -19.69 -39.64 -28.08
C SER A 998 -21.10 -39.76 -27.48
N ARG A 999 -21.79 -40.87 -27.75
CA ARG A 999 -23.15 -41.13 -27.22
C ARG A 999 -24.12 -40.00 -27.60
N ASN A 1000 -24.27 -39.79 -28.90
CA ASN A 1000 -25.16 -38.82 -29.53
C ASN A 1000 -25.81 -39.47 -30.78
N ALA A 1001 -26.46 -38.69 -31.64
CA ALA A 1001 -27.07 -39.12 -32.89
C ALA A 1001 -26.47 -38.44 -34.15
N PHE A 1002 -25.19 -38.05 -34.10
CA PHE A 1002 -24.50 -37.41 -35.23
C PHE A 1002 -24.42 -38.32 -36.46
N THR A 1003 -24.57 -37.74 -37.65
CA THR A 1003 -24.62 -38.41 -38.96
C THR A 1003 -23.53 -37.89 -39.92
N GLY A 1004 -23.49 -38.45 -41.13
CA GLY A 1004 -22.58 -38.01 -42.19
C GLY A 1004 -21.18 -38.61 -42.07
N ASP A 1005 -20.32 -38.25 -43.01
CA ASP A 1005 -18.95 -38.76 -43.10
C ASP A 1005 -17.99 -37.96 -42.21
N ILE A 1006 -16.97 -38.62 -41.65
CA ILE A 1006 -15.89 -37.93 -40.93
C ILE A 1006 -15.05 -37.13 -41.95
N SER A 1007 -15.23 -35.82 -41.98
CA SER A 1007 -14.58 -34.94 -42.96
C SER A 1007 -13.04 -35.01 -42.87
N PRO A 1008 -12.32 -35.12 -44.01
CA PRO A 1008 -10.86 -34.98 -44.06
C PRO A 1008 -10.32 -33.65 -43.50
N ALA A 1009 -11.19 -32.63 -43.36
CA ALA A 1009 -10.83 -31.37 -42.72
C ALA A 1009 -10.42 -31.54 -41.24
N ILE A 1010 -10.72 -32.67 -40.60
CA ILE A 1010 -10.26 -33.01 -39.24
C ILE A 1010 -8.72 -32.94 -39.08
N ALA A 1011 -7.97 -33.10 -40.17
CA ALA A 1011 -6.52 -32.87 -40.23
C ALA A 1011 -6.08 -31.45 -39.79
N ASN A 1012 -6.97 -30.47 -39.82
CA ASN A 1012 -6.71 -29.10 -39.36
C ASN A 1012 -6.64 -28.96 -37.83
N LEU A 1013 -7.10 -29.95 -37.07
CA LEU A 1013 -7.06 -29.96 -35.60
C LEU A 1013 -5.69 -30.50 -35.13
N ASP A 1014 -4.62 -29.80 -35.51
CA ASP A 1014 -3.24 -30.25 -35.34
C ASP A 1014 -2.74 -30.25 -33.88
N ALA A 1015 -3.41 -29.51 -32.99
CA ALA A 1015 -3.17 -29.56 -31.54
C ALA A 1015 -3.91 -30.71 -30.80
N LEU A 1016 -4.72 -31.51 -31.49
CA LEU A 1016 -5.64 -32.47 -30.83
C LEU A 1016 -4.90 -33.66 -30.20
N GLU A 1017 -5.11 -33.87 -28.90
CA GLU A 1017 -4.53 -34.96 -28.10
C GLU A 1017 -5.50 -36.14 -27.91
N HIS A 1018 -6.81 -35.87 -27.91
CA HIS A 1018 -7.86 -36.83 -27.60
C HIS A 1018 -9.10 -36.62 -28.48
N LEU A 1019 -9.61 -37.70 -29.06
CA LEU A 1019 -10.79 -37.71 -29.92
C LEU A 1019 -11.70 -38.90 -29.59
N ASP A 1020 -12.93 -38.65 -29.14
CA ASP A 1020 -13.98 -39.67 -28.98
C ASP A 1020 -15.25 -39.25 -29.75
N PHE A 1021 -15.60 -40.02 -30.79
CA PHE A 1021 -16.85 -39.92 -31.55
C PHE A 1021 -17.70 -41.19 -31.42
N SER A 1022 -17.41 -42.06 -30.44
CA SER A 1022 -18.06 -43.37 -30.33
C SER A 1022 -19.58 -43.27 -30.07
N HIS A 1023 -20.32 -44.35 -30.30
CA HIS A 1023 -21.77 -44.44 -30.06
C HIS A 1023 -22.56 -43.31 -30.76
N ASN A 1024 -22.43 -43.24 -32.08
CA ASN A 1024 -23.07 -42.26 -32.95
C ASN A 1024 -23.60 -42.95 -34.23
N ARG A 1025 -23.97 -42.18 -35.27
CA ARG A 1025 -24.44 -42.68 -36.57
C ARG A 1025 -23.57 -42.18 -37.73
N LEU A 1026 -22.29 -41.89 -37.46
CA LEU A 1026 -21.32 -41.46 -38.47
C LEU A 1026 -21.08 -42.59 -39.47
N ALA A 1027 -20.85 -42.24 -40.73
CA ALA A 1027 -20.77 -43.16 -41.86
C ALA A 1027 -19.50 -42.97 -42.69
N GLY A 1028 -19.35 -43.80 -43.72
CA GLY A 1028 -18.29 -43.68 -44.71
C GLY A 1028 -16.90 -44.07 -44.18
N PRO A 1029 -15.84 -43.78 -44.97
CA PRO A 1029 -14.48 -44.16 -44.64
C PRO A 1029 -13.82 -43.24 -43.62
N ILE A 1030 -12.98 -43.81 -42.75
CA ILE A 1030 -12.07 -43.04 -41.90
C ILE A 1030 -11.07 -42.29 -42.81
N PRO A 1031 -10.97 -40.95 -42.73
CA PRO A 1031 -10.07 -40.18 -43.59
C PRO A 1031 -8.60 -40.44 -43.26
N ALA A 1032 -7.75 -40.49 -44.29
CA ALA A 1032 -6.30 -40.51 -44.13
C ALA A 1032 -5.78 -39.13 -43.69
N GLY A 1033 -4.77 -39.08 -42.81
CA GLY A 1033 -4.26 -37.83 -42.25
C GLY A 1033 -5.08 -37.30 -41.06
N LEU A 1034 -5.65 -38.18 -40.24
CA LEU A 1034 -6.13 -37.81 -38.90
C LEU A 1034 -4.97 -37.16 -38.10
N PRO A 1035 -5.23 -36.12 -37.28
CA PRO A 1035 -4.20 -35.51 -36.45
C PRO A 1035 -3.61 -36.53 -35.47
N SER A 1036 -2.39 -36.29 -34.98
CA SER A 1036 -1.65 -37.27 -34.17
C SER A 1036 -2.12 -37.32 -32.70
N VAL A 1037 -3.41 -37.58 -32.49
CA VAL A 1037 -4.02 -37.84 -31.19
C VAL A 1037 -3.32 -39.00 -30.46
N GLY A 1038 -3.23 -38.90 -29.14
CA GLY A 1038 -2.75 -39.97 -28.27
C GLY A 1038 -3.85 -40.94 -27.83
N VAL A 1039 -5.12 -40.51 -27.89
CA VAL A 1039 -6.30 -41.33 -27.60
C VAL A 1039 -7.33 -41.15 -28.70
N LEU A 1040 -7.90 -42.26 -29.17
CA LEU A 1040 -8.93 -42.31 -30.22
C LEU A 1040 -9.99 -43.35 -29.88
N ASP A 1041 -11.27 -43.00 -30.00
CA ASP A 1041 -12.39 -43.94 -30.07
C ASP A 1041 -13.42 -43.51 -31.14
N LEU A 1042 -13.75 -44.43 -32.03
CA LEU A 1042 -14.72 -44.31 -33.13
C LEU A 1042 -15.73 -45.49 -33.12
N SER A 1043 -15.78 -46.25 -32.03
CA SER A 1043 -16.60 -47.46 -31.90
C SER A 1043 -18.11 -47.17 -31.95
N TYR A 1044 -18.93 -48.17 -32.28
CA TYR A 1044 -20.39 -48.07 -32.36
C TYR A 1044 -20.87 -46.91 -33.24
N ASN A 1045 -20.42 -46.93 -34.50
CA ASN A 1045 -20.86 -46.07 -35.59
C ASN A 1045 -21.22 -46.93 -36.82
N ASN A 1046 -21.51 -46.30 -37.96
CA ASN A 1046 -21.78 -46.95 -39.25
C ASN A 1046 -20.63 -46.72 -40.26
N LEU A 1047 -19.39 -46.65 -39.78
CA LEU A 1047 -18.20 -46.45 -40.63
C LEU A 1047 -17.91 -47.68 -41.49
N SER A 1048 -17.33 -47.46 -42.68
CA SER A 1048 -17.16 -48.51 -43.69
C SER A 1048 -15.86 -48.39 -44.52
N GLY A 1049 -15.37 -49.52 -45.01
CA GLY A 1049 -14.20 -49.60 -45.89
C GLY A 1049 -12.87 -49.85 -45.17
N ALA A 1050 -11.78 -49.68 -45.92
CA ALA A 1050 -10.43 -49.98 -45.46
C ALA A 1050 -9.84 -48.84 -44.61
N MET A 1051 -9.39 -49.16 -43.40
CA MET A 1051 -8.79 -48.19 -42.48
C MET A 1051 -7.41 -47.70 -42.96
N PRO A 1052 -7.07 -46.40 -42.81
CA PRO A 1052 -5.72 -45.89 -43.05
C PRO A 1052 -4.68 -46.60 -42.19
N GLY A 1053 -3.48 -46.85 -42.74
CA GLY A 1053 -2.42 -47.58 -42.02
C GLY A 1053 -1.96 -46.94 -40.71
N GLU A 1054 -2.18 -45.63 -40.55
CA GLU A 1054 -1.94 -44.87 -39.31
C GLU A 1054 -2.79 -45.37 -38.12
N MET A 1055 -3.91 -46.04 -38.39
CA MET A 1055 -4.83 -46.53 -37.36
C MET A 1055 -4.31 -47.76 -36.60
N SER A 1056 -3.32 -48.48 -37.15
CA SER A 1056 -2.78 -49.71 -36.53
C SER A 1056 -2.05 -49.51 -35.20
N ARG A 1057 -1.88 -48.25 -34.76
CA ARG A 1057 -1.31 -47.89 -33.45
C ARG A 1057 -2.34 -47.88 -32.30
N PHE A 1058 -3.64 -47.92 -32.62
CA PHE A 1058 -4.72 -47.89 -31.64
C PHE A 1058 -5.25 -49.31 -31.34
N PHE A 1059 -6.05 -49.45 -30.27
CA PHE A 1059 -6.61 -50.74 -29.88
C PHE A 1059 -7.78 -51.15 -30.81
N PRO A 1060 -7.99 -52.45 -31.09
CA PRO A 1060 -9.16 -52.93 -31.85
C PRO A 1060 -10.51 -52.47 -31.28
N ALA A 1061 -10.58 -52.24 -29.96
CA ALA A 1061 -11.77 -51.75 -29.28
C ALA A 1061 -12.24 -50.38 -29.80
N SER A 1062 -11.32 -49.47 -30.13
CA SER A 1062 -11.58 -48.12 -30.67
C SER A 1062 -12.34 -48.09 -32.00
N PHE A 1063 -12.56 -49.25 -32.63
CA PHE A 1063 -13.26 -49.40 -33.91
C PHE A 1063 -14.42 -50.40 -33.84
N ALA A 1064 -14.66 -51.03 -32.68
CA ALA A 1064 -15.67 -52.06 -32.49
C ALA A 1064 -17.08 -51.56 -32.86
N GLY A 1065 -18.01 -52.46 -33.21
CA GLY A 1065 -19.39 -52.09 -33.54
C GLY A 1065 -19.60 -51.44 -34.92
N ASN A 1066 -18.54 -51.13 -35.68
CA ASN A 1066 -18.62 -50.73 -37.10
C ASN A 1066 -18.51 -51.98 -37.99
N PRO A 1067 -19.61 -52.50 -38.58
CA PRO A 1067 -19.61 -53.82 -39.24
C PRO A 1067 -18.93 -53.84 -40.61
N GLU A 1068 -18.74 -52.68 -41.25
CA GLU A 1068 -18.17 -52.56 -42.60
C GLU A 1068 -16.71 -52.07 -42.61
N LEU A 1069 -16.09 -51.81 -41.45
CA LEU A 1069 -14.66 -51.46 -41.35
C LEU A 1069 -13.75 -52.70 -41.43
N CYS A 1070 -12.63 -52.56 -42.13
CA CYS A 1070 -11.61 -53.60 -42.24
C CYS A 1070 -10.17 -53.05 -42.37
N GLY A 1071 -9.17 -53.90 -42.20
CA GLY A 1071 -7.75 -53.53 -42.13
C GLY A 1071 -7.22 -53.54 -40.69
N LEU A 1072 -5.90 -53.41 -40.51
CA LEU A 1072 -5.28 -53.42 -39.17
C LEU A 1072 -5.69 -52.15 -38.38
N PRO A 1073 -6.06 -52.25 -37.09
CA PRO A 1073 -5.85 -53.39 -36.18
C PRO A 1073 -7.00 -54.42 -36.13
N LEU A 1074 -8.03 -54.30 -36.97
CA LEU A 1074 -9.09 -55.30 -37.14
C LEU A 1074 -8.65 -56.41 -38.14
N ALA A 1075 -9.60 -57.25 -38.56
CA ALA A 1075 -9.38 -58.26 -39.59
C ALA A 1075 -9.06 -57.61 -40.96
N ALA A 1076 -8.21 -58.26 -41.75
CA ALA A 1076 -7.85 -57.78 -43.09
C ALA A 1076 -9.07 -57.75 -44.02
N CYS A 1077 -9.16 -56.73 -44.88
CA CYS A 1077 -10.21 -56.61 -45.88
C CYS A 1077 -10.22 -57.81 -46.83
N SER A 1078 -11.38 -58.42 -47.03
CA SER A 1078 -11.59 -59.49 -47.99
C SER A 1078 -11.93 -58.94 -49.38
N ASP A 1079 -11.12 -59.29 -50.39
CA ASP A 1079 -11.31 -58.91 -51.80
C ASP A 1079 -12.52 -59.63 -52.45
N SER A 1080 -13.74 -59.34 -51.97
CA SER A 1080 -14.98 -59.86 -52.54
C SER A 1080 -16.18 -58.95 -52.28
N VAL A 1081 -16.64 -58.25 -53.31
CA VAL A 1081 -17.90 -57.49 -53.32
C VAL A 1081 -19.10 -58.44 -53.38
N PRO A 1082 -20.17 -58.18 -52.60
CA PRO A 1082 -21.53 -58.61 -52.94
C PRO A 1082 -22.46 -57.40 -53.11
N THR A 1083 -22.96 -57.18 -54.33
CA THR A 1083 -24.00 -56.18 -54.62
C THR A 1083 -25.41 -56.76 -54.52
N SER A 1084 -26.29 -56.21 -53.68
CA SER A 1084 -27.71 -55.97 -54.02
C SER A 1084 -28.51 -55.41 -52.82
N PRO A 1085 -29.51 -54.52 -53.03
CA PRO A 1085 -30.34 -53.95 -51.96
C PRO A 1085 -31.61 -54.76 -51.66
N VAL A 1086 -32.19 -54.55 -50.47
CA VAL A 1086 -33.56 -54.93 -50.10
C VAL A 1086 -34.27 -53.71 -49.53
N SER A 1087 -35.55 -53.52 -49.84
CA SER A 1087 -36.28 -52.26 -49.56
C SER A 1087 -37.43 -52.41 -48.55
N SER A 1088 -37.84 -51.26 -48.02
CA SER A 1088 -39.22 -50.90 -47.58
C SER A 1088 -39.89 -51.71 -46.45
N ALA A 1089 -39.99 -51.04 -45.28
CA ALA A 1089 -41.20 -50.70 -44.50
C ALA A 1089 -42.40 -51.70 -44.46
N LEU A 1090 -43.09 -51.89 -43.33
CA LEU A 1090 -43.98 -50.92 -42.65
C LEU A 1090 -44.22 -51.33 -41.14
N PRO A 1091 -45.09 -50.71 -40.31
CA PRO A 1091 -44.62 -50.17 -39.03
C PRO A 1091 -45.16 -50.85 -37.74
N GLY A 1092 -44.41 -50.63 -36.66
CA GLY A 1092 -44.89 -50.27 -35.31
C GLY A 1092 -46.00 -51.06 -34.63
N LEU A 1093 -45.62 -51.83 -33.58
CA LEU A 1093 -46.42 -51.93 -32.36
C LEU A 1093 -45.53 -52.16 -31.12
N GLU A 1094 -45.86 -51.46 -30.03
CA GLU A 1094 -45.51 -51.71 -28.61
C GLU A 1094 -44.09 -52.18 -28.25
N SER A 1095 -43.25 -51.20 -27.89
CA SER A 1095 -42.05 -51.39 -27.07
C SER A 1095 -42.42 -51.61 -25.60
N SER A 1096 -42.63 -52.87 -25.19
CA SER A 1096 -42.65 -53.27 -23.76
C SER A 1096 -42.34 -54.78 -23.60
N LEU A 1097 -41.90 -55.21 -22.42
CA LEU A 1097 -41.56 -56.60 -22.03
C LEU A 1097 -40.34 -57.27 -22.73
N ALA A 1098 -39.53 -56.55 -23.51
CA ALA A 1098 -38.29 -57.11 -24.09
C ALA A 1098 -37.02 -56.80 -23.25
N ASP A 1099 -36.86 -55.56 -22.78
CA ASP A 1099 -35.61 -55.08 -22.19
C ASP A 1099 -35.42 -55.45 -20.69
N ASP A 1100 -36.49 -55.84 -20.00
CA ASP A 1100 -36.48 -56.24 -18.58
C ASP A 1100 -35.73 -57.55 -18.28
N LEU A 1101 -35.19 -58.23 -19.31
CA LEU A 1101 -34.57 -59.56 -19.20
C LEU A 1101 -33.06 -59.61 -19.46
N LEU A 1102 -32.41 -58.48 -19.80
CA LEU A 1102 -30.95 -58.41 -20.03
C LEU A 1102 -30.19 -57.56 -18.99
N SER A 1103 -30.89 -56.82 -18.14
CA SER A 1103 -30.29 -56.02 -17.06
C SER A 1103 -29.84 -56.85 -15.84
N LEU A 1104 -30.35 -58.08 -15.68
CA LEU A 1104 -30.26 -58.83 -14.42
C LEU A 1104 -28.91 -59.55 -14.19
N ASP A 1105 -28.29 -60.09 -15.25
CA ASP A 1105 -27.03 -60.86 -15.12
C ASP A 1105 -25.79 -59.97 -14.96
N ALA A 1106 -25.80 -58.74 -15.52
CA ALA A 1106 -24.69 -57.80 -15.40
C ALA A 1106 -24.48 -57.34 -13.94
N GLY A 1107 -25.56 -57.05 -13.21
CA GLY A 1107 -25.50 -56.66 -11.80
C GLY A 1107 -24.96 -57.77 -10.89
N MET A 1108 -25.39 -59.01 -11.12
CA MET A 1108 -24.93 -60.17 -10.35
C MET A 1108 -23.43 -60.44 -10.52
N ALA A 1109 -22.88 -60.27 -11.73
CA ALA A 1109 -21.46 -60.44 -11.99
C ALA A 1109 -20.59 -59.45 -11.19
N PHE A 1110 -20.99 -58.18 -11.11
CA PHE A 1110 -20.23 -57.13 -10.42
C PHE A 1110 -20.20 -57.34 -8.89
N VAL A 1111 -21.33 -57.76 -8.30
CA VAL A 1111 -21.43 -58.07 -6.86
C VAL A 1111 -20.58 -59.29 -6.48
N VAL A 1112 -20.62 -60.36 -7.29
CA VAL A 1112 -19.81 -61.57 -7.03
C VAL A 1112 -18.31 -61.32 -7.20
N GLY A 1113 -17.90 -60.56 -8.21
CA GLY A 1113 -16.49 -60.18 -8.40
C GLY A 1113 -15.94 -59.39 -7.20
N SER A 1114 -16.72 -58.43 -6.72
CA SER A 1114 -16.37 -57.60 -5.54
C SER A 1114 -16.19 -58.43 -4.27
N ALA A 1115 -17.07 -59.41 -4.03
CA ALA A 1115 -16.99 -60.30 -2.87
C ALA A 1115 -15.75 -61.20 -2.88
N ILE A 1116 -15.36 -61.73 -4.05
CA ILE A 1116 -14.18 -62.60 -4.18
C ILE A 1116 -12.88 -61.82 -3.96
N GLY A 1117 -12.81 -60.57 -4.44
CA GLY A 1117 -11.66 -59.68 -4.20
C GLY A 1117 -11.40 -59.43 -2.71
N PHE A 1118 -12.45 -59.12 -1.94
CA PHE A 1118 -12.34 -58.92 -0.49
C PHE A 1118 -11.86 -60.16 0.26
N ILE A 1119 -12.34 -61.36 -0.10
CA ILE A 1119 -11.91 -62.62 0.52
C ILE A 1119 -10.43 -62.90 0.23
N GLY A 1120 -9.96 -62.62 -0.98
CA GLY A 1120 -8.54 -62.78 -1.36
C GLY A 1120 -7.58 -61.94 -0.50
N VAL A 1121 -7.93 -60.67 -0.26
CA VAL A 1121 -7.16 -59.77 0.63
C VAL A 1121 -7.19 -60.26 2.08
N PHE A 1122 -8.34 -60.73 2.57
CA PHE A 1122 -8.48 -61.22 3.94
C PHE A 1122 -7.62 -62.46 4.21
N VAL A 1123 -7.52 -63.39 3.26
CA VAL A 1123 -6.67 -64.60 3.37
C VAL A 1123 -5.16 -64.24 3.36
N LEU A 1124 -4.75 -63.24 2.58
CA LEU A 1124 -3.37 -62.72 2.57
C LEU A 1124 -2.96 -62.10 3.92
N ILE A 1125 -3.88 -61.40 4.59
CA ILE A 1125 -3.65 -60.83 5.93
C ILE A 1125 -3.54 -61.93 7.00
N VAL A 1126 -4.38 -62.97 6.94
CA VAL A 1126 -4.40 -64.05 7.94
C VAL A 1126 -3.16 -64.95 7.89
N THR A 1127 -2.55 -65.12 6.71
CA THR A 1127 -1.47 -66.09 6.44
C THR A 1127 -0.05 -65.52 6.51
N SER A 1128 0.15 -64.19 6.50
CA SER A 1128 1.48 -63.55 6.56
C SER A 1128 1.95 -63.34 8.01
N PRO A 1129 3.09 -63.93 8.45
CA PRO A 1129 3.57 -63.79 9.84
C PRO A 1129 3.99 -62.37 10.26
N ARG A 1130 4.14 -61.42 9.32
CA ARG A 1130 4.63 -60.06 9.61
C ARG A 1130 3.54 -59.00 9.86
N LEU A 1131 2.26 -59.35 9.74
CA LEU A 1131 1.14 -58.38 9.84
C LEU A 1131 0.31 -58.48 11.15
N ARG A 1132 0.68 -59.34 12.10
CA ARG A 1132 -0.16 -59.68 13.28
C ARG A 1132 -0.10 -58.73 14.49
N PHE A 1133 0.46 -57.51 14.37
CA PHE A 1133 0.72 -56.63 15.53
C PHE A 1133 -0.08 -55.32 15.58
N LEU A 1134 -1.03 -55.09 14.67
CA LEU A 1134 -2.01 -54.00 14.77
C LEU A 1134 -3.44 -54.52 14.59
N VAL A 1135 -4.41 -53.75 15.12
CA VAL A 1135 -5.87 -53.95 15.10
C VAL A 1135 -6.39 -55.08 16.01
N CYS A 1136 -6.84 -54.70 17.22
CA CYS A 1136 -7.78 -55.49 18.01
C CYS A 1136 -8.68 -54.59 18.91
N PHE A 1137 -9.95 -54.44 18.49
CA PHE A 1137 -11.17 -54.16 19.28
C PHE A 1137 -11.29 -52.98 20.30
N ARG A 1138 -12.29 -52.13 20.03
CA ARG A 1138 -13.27 -51.55 21.00
C ARG A 1138 -14.49 -52.50 21.11
N PRO A 1139 -15.49 -52.29 22.01
CA PRO A 1139 -15.42 -51.84 23.41
C PRO A 1139 -16.33 -52.68 24.37
N SER A 1140 -16.22 -52.51 25.69
CA SER A 1140 -17.30 -52.87 26.64
C SER A 1140 -17.22 -52.11 27.98
N ILE A 1141 -18.39 -51.73 28.51
CA ILE A 1141 -18.73 -50.87 29.68
C ILE A 1141 -20.14 -51.36 30.16
N PRO A 1142 -20.59 -51.28 31.44
CA PRO A 1142 -20.07 -50.60 32.65
C PRO A 1142 -19.89 -51.54 33.88
N ASP A 1143 -19.94 -50.94 35.09
CA ASP A 1143 -20.15 -51.49 36.45
C ASP A 1143 -18.93 -52.07 37.22
N SER A 1144 -18.71 -51.74 38.50
CA SER A 1144 -19.36 -50.73 39.38
C SER A 1144 -18.54 -50.36 40.64
N SER A 1145 -18.66 -49.08 41.06
CA SER A 1145 -18.62 -48.55 42.45
C SER A 1145 -17.42 -48.76 43.41
N ALA A 1146 -17.03 -47.65 44.07
CA ALA A 1146 -16.32 -47.52 45.36
C ALA A 1146 -14.82 -47.95 45.41
N CYS A 1147 -13.91 -47.26 46.11
CA CYS A 1147 -14.06 -46.34 47.25
C CYS A 1147 -13.36 -44.97 47.08
N SER A 1148 -13.71 -44.04 47.95
CA SER A 1148 -13.12 -42.71 48.12
C SER A 1148 -11.79 -42.72 48.89
N LEU A 1149 -10.93 -41.70 48.68
CA LEU A 1149 -10.65 -40.68 49.70
C LEU A 1149 -9.79 -39.52 49.17
N ASP A 1150 -10.40 -38.33 49.17
CA ASP A 1150 -9.78 -37.01 49.29
C ASP A 1150 -9.28 -36.82 50.77
N PRO A 1151 -8.45 -35.83 51.17
CA PRO A 1151 -8.02 -34.65 50.41
C PRO A 1151 -6.54 -34.27 50.45
N LYS A 1152 -6.05 -33.64 49.37
CA LYS A 1152 -5.34 -32.34 49.43
C LYS A 1152 -5.07 -31.70 48.08
#